data_AF-A0A957DMX4-F1
#
_entry.id   AF-A0A957DMX4-F1
#
_cell.length_a   1.000
_cell.length_b   1.000
_cell.length_c   1.000
_cell.angle_alpha   90.00
_cell.angle_beta   90.00
_cell.angle_gamma   90.00
#
_symmetry.space_group_name_H-M   'P 1'
#
loop_
_entity.id
_entity.type
_entity.pdbx_description
1 polymer ?
#
loop_
_entity_poly.entity_id
_entity_poly.type
_entity_poly.pdbx_seq_one_letter_code
_entity_poly.pdbx_strand_id
1 'polypeptide(L)'
;MFKKLNQRSTFGIFLLLMLTAMVILSSASLSLAEGETKPVTAVSAVDTSQLLNDTEPGIYLVRFEEAPLARYRGGESNLAPTNPQARGTNRLDPNDADSRAYRQFLANRRSEYVSNMAQRIGRTLNPIYEYEAGNHGLALLLSPEEALEIANMPGVIAVQRDVERVLMTDNGPGWIGASDIWTGTATGGLPGTQGEGIIVGIIDTGINPLNPSFADIGGDGYDHTNPFGSGNYVGVCDPGNASYDPSFTCNDKLIGAWGFPTVNGGDPTDYDGHGSHTASTSAGNVVLGATVNAPTFSFSRDISGVAPHANIIAYSGCCTVSALSAAIDQAILDGVNVINYSIGSEAASSLWTDFDTVGFLNARAAGIFVATSAGNSGPGAETVGSPADAPWLTSVGASTHDRLLLNVLGSMSGGATTPPADISGKSITSGYGPAAIVYAGDFGDPLCAPGAFSPGTFSGQIVVCDRGVHARVDKGQSVLDGGAGGFILANDEPNGNSLNADAHVLPAVHITYADGVALKAWLASGSGHTGTVAGTVMDISSSNADVMAGFSSRGANRAIDILSPNVTAPGVDIIAAYGSGGVVEWNSISGTSMSSPHVAGAGALMMALHPDWTPAEIQSALMTTAFTSVLKEDGVTPADPFDMGSGRVDLSVAGLAGLVLDETEANYLAANPAQGGDPTELNLASMADSNCANSCSWTRTVRSTLASSVTWNASVDSPAGVMLNVSPSSFVLAPGATQIITIDAVVTSDSNDEWVFGAITLTPGGGEAPAARMPVGVITSVEVPTFNPVADASVFSNRPNGNLGGSAQLRLDAAPTANSYLRFDVQGLVGTVSSATLRLYVQSTSSAGFTAQQVADNSWTEGGITFNNAPAIGAAINSSGATTAGTYMEVDVTSYITGNGLY
;
A
#
# COMPACT_ATOMS: atom_id res chain seq x y z
N MET A 1 20.17 23.47 -56.13
CA MET A 1 19.09 22.94 -57.01
C MET A 1 17.77 23.24 -56.30
N PHE A 2 16.82 23.99 -56.85
CA PHE A 2 15.86 23.62 -57.92
C PHE A 2 15.05 22.35 -57.56
N LYS A 3 13.70 22.37 -57.51
CA LYS A 3 12.71 23.32 -58.07
C LYS A 3 11.65 23.81 -57.07
N LYS A 4 11.10 25.01 -57.35
CA LYS A 4 9.80 25.51 -56.82
C LYS A 4 8.69 25.34 -57.87
N LEU A 5 7.46 25.10 -57.44
CA LEU A 5 6.17 25.45 -58.07
C LEU A 5 5.10 25.13 -57.00
N ASN A 6 4.36 26.02 -56.33
CA ASN A 6 3.95 27.43 -56.53
C ASN A 6 2.83 27.66 -57.55
N GLN A 7 1.58 27.62 -57.08
CA GLN A 7 0.44 28.35 -57.63
C GLN A 7 -0.46 28.86 -56.49
N ARG A 8 -1.17 29.98 -56.73
CA ARG A 8 -2.02 30.70 -55.75
C ARG A 8 -3.44 30.85 -56.29
N SER A 9 -4.44 30.73 -55.42
CA SER A 9 -5.78 31.35 -55.53
C SER A 9 -6.55 31.09 -54.23
N THR A 10 -7.32 31.95 -53.55
CA THR A 10 -7.35 33.39 -53.23
C THR A 10 -8.73 33.68 -52.59
N PHE A 11 -8.76 34.41 -51.46
CA PHE A 11 -9.88 35.25 -50.95
C PHE A 11 -11.11 34.68 -50.19
N GLY A 12 -11.54 35.45 -49.16
CA GLY A 12 -12.79 35.32 -48.37
C GLY A 12 -12.70 34.31 -47.21
N ILE A 13 -12.79 34.62 -45.91
CA ILE A 13 -13.36 35.76 -45.15
C ILE A 13 -14.86 36.00 -45.40
N PHE A 14 -15.70 35.43 -44.53
CA PHE A 14 -16.49 36.22 -43.57
C PHE A 14 -17.01 35.34 -42.42
N LEU A 15 -17.14 35.93 -41.22
CA LEU A 15 -17.63 35.27 -39.99
C LEU A 15 -18.63 36.20 -39.30
N LEU A 16 -19.92 35.85 -39.28
CA LEU A 16 -20.88 36.21 -38.21
C LEU A 16 -22.27 35.58 -38.44
N LEU A 17 -22.78 34.78 -37.50
CA LEU A 17 -23.90 35.16 -36.61
C LEU A 17 -24.36 33.99 -35.71
N MET A 18 -24.95 34.35 -34.57
CA MET A 18 -25.35 33.46 -33.48
C MET A 18 -26.88 33.36 -33.35
N LEU A 19 -27.32 32.45 -32.45
CA LEU A 19 -28.63 32.42 -31.77
C LEU A 19 -29.89 32.13 -32.61
N THR A 20 -30.52 30.97 -32.35
CA THR A 20 -31.62 30.86 -31.35
C THR A 20 -31.97 29.38 -31.10
N ALA A 21 -32.70 29.10 -30.01
CA ALA A 21 -32.95 27.73 -29.53
C ALA A 21 -34.42 27.30 -29.70
N MET A 22 -34.68 25.99 -29.74
CA MET A 22 -35.75 25.38 -28.94
C MET A 22 -35.62 23.86 -28.79
N VAL A 23 -36.28 23.32 -27.75
CA VAL A 23 -36.25 21.91 -27.34
C VAL A 23 -37.31 21.10 -28.09
N ILE A 24 -36.97 19.88 -28.52
CA ILE A 24 -37.92 18.79 -28.76
C ILE A 24 -37.37 17.54 -28.08
N LEU A 25 -38.18 16.90 -27.22
CA LEU A 25 -37.87 15.57 -26.70
C LEU A 25 -38.19 14.52 -27.77
N SER A 26 -37.26 13.62 -28.04
CA SER A 26 -37.54 12.34 -28.67
C SER A 26 -36.80 11.23 -27.93
N SER A 27 -37.55 10.28 -27.38
CA SER A 27 -37.01 9.11 -26.67
C SER A 27 -36.20 8.23 -27.63
N ALA A 28 -34.89 8.18 -27.46
CA ALA A 28 -34.01 7.23 -28.11
C ALA A 28 -33.60 6.15 -27.11
N SER A 29 -34.21 4.96 -27.23
CA SER A 29 -33.72 3.76 -26.55
C SER A 29 -32.39 3.35 -27.15
N LEU A 30 -31.28 3.49 -26.42
CA LEU A 30 -30.00 2.94 -26.86
C LEU A 30 -30.09 1.41 -26.84
N SER A 31 -30.09 0.82 -28.04
CA SER A 31 -29.69 -0.58 -28.19
C SER A 31 -28.19 -0.68 -27.92
N LEU A 32 -27.80 -1.53 -26.97
CA LEU A 32 -26.42 -2.01 -26.87
C LEU A 32 -26.02 -2.61 -28.22
N ALA A 33 -25.01 -2.04 -28.86
CA ALA A 33 -24.44 -2.60 -30.07
C ALA A 33 -23.36 -3.61 -29.66
N GLU A 34 -23.54 -4.87 -30.02
CA GLU A 34 -22.52 -5.91 -29.84
C GLU A 34 -21.29 -5.54 -30.70
N GLY A 35 -20.23 -5.08 -30.05
CA GLY A 35 -18.96 -4.80 -30.71
C GLY A 35 -18.18 -6.09 -30.94
N GLU A 36 -18.04 -6.52 -32.19
CA GLU A 36 -17.12 -7.60 -32.55
C GLU A 36 -15.69 -7.26 -32.10
N THR A 37 -15.22 -7.91 -31.04
CA THR A 37 -13.86 -7.75 -30.53
C THR A 37 -12.85 -8.36 -31.49
N LYS A 38 -12.18 -7.51 -32.27
CA LYS A 38 -10.96 -7.92 -32.99
C LYS A 38 -9.80 -8.06 -31.99
N PRO A 39 -8.94 -9.08 -32.14
CA PRO A 39 -7.86 -9.31 -31.20
C PRO A 39 -6.85 -8.16 -31.21
N VAL A 40 -6.39 -7.76 -30.01
CA VAL A 40 -5.38 -6.72 -29.82
C VAL A 40 -4.00 -7.29 -30.10
N THR A 41 -3.65 -7.42 -31.39
CA THR A 41 -2.32 -7.91 -31.81
C THR A 41 -1.28 -6.79 -31.74
N ALA A 42 -0.86 -6.45 -30.53
CA ALA A 42 0.29 -5.61 -30.24
C ALA A 42 0.97 -6.11 -28.95
N VAL A 43 1.78 -7.16 -29.09
CA VAL A 43 2.63 -7.64 -27.98
C VAL A 43 3.65 -6.56 -27.65
N SER A 44 3.53 -5.97 -26.45
CA SER A 44 4.56 -5.09 -25.90
C SER A 44 5.88 -5.84 -25.81
N ALA A 45 7.00 -5.18 -26.11
CA ALA A 45 8.31 -5.78 -25.91
C ALA A 45 8.50 -6.14 -24.43
N VAL A 46 8.96 -7.36 -24.15
CA VAL A 46 9.30 -7.79 -22.79
C VAL A 46 10.38 -6.86 -22.23
N ASP A 47 10.20 -6.35 -21.02
CA ASP A 47 11.27 -5.60 -20.36
C ASP A 47 12.39 -6.56 -19.93
N THR A 48 13.53 -6.45 -20.59
CA THR A 48 14.73 -7.23 -20.28
C THR A 48 15.72 -6.46 -19.39
N SER A 49 15.34 -5.29 -18.85
CA SER A 49 16.24 -4.41 -18.09
C SER A 49 16.83 -5.08 -16.85
N GLN A 50 16.03 -5.85 -16.11
CA GLN A 50 16.48 -6.59 -14.94
C GLN A 50 17.42 -7.75 -15.32
N LEU A 51 17.05 -8.53 -16.34
CA LEU A 51 17.81 -9.70 -16.84
C LEU A 51 19.25 -9.38 -17.26
N LEU A 52 19.52 -8.13 -17.64
CA LEU A 52 20.86 -7.65 -18.02
C LEU A 52 21.81 -7.46 -16.82
N ASN A 53 21.30 -7.51 -15.58
CA ASN A 53 22.10 -7.40 -14.35
C ASN A 53 22.42 -8.77 -13.72
N ASP A 54 21.78 -9.84 -14.19
CA ASP A 54 21.98 -11.19 -13.66
C ASP A 54 23.30 -11.79 -14.14
N THR A 55 24.12 -12.30 -13.22
CA THR A 55 25.47 -12.82 -13.52
C THR A 55 25.62 -14.33 -13.41
N GLU A 56 24.62 -15.03 -12.88
CA GLU A 56 24.67 -16.47 -12.57
C GLU A 56 23.32 -17.14 -12.91
N PRO A 57 23.31 -18.45 -13.26
CA PRO A 57 22.08 -19.20 -13.50
C PRO A 57 21.11 -19.17 -12.32
N GLY A 58 19.82 -19.26 -12.60
CA GLY A 58 18.76 -19.18 -11.61
C GLY A 58 17.43 -19.72 -12.11
N ILE A 59 16.43 -19.73 -11.23
CA ILE A 59 15.04 -19.94 -11.64
C ILE A 59 14.53 -18.64 -12.28
N TYR A 60 13.90 -18.77 -13.44
CA TYR A 60 13.19 -17.69 -14.11
C TYR A 60 11.75 -18.13 -14.39
N LEU A 61 10.82 -17.21 -14.18
CA LEU A 61 9.40 -17.36 -14.48
C LEU A 61 9.14 -16.78 -15.87
N VAL A 62 8.43 -17.53 -16.72
CA VAL A 62 8.13 -17.17 -18.12
C VAL A 62 6.62 -17.15 -18.31
N ARG A 63 6.06 -16.03 -18.78
CA ARG A 63 4.61 -15.85 -19.03
C ARG A 63 4.29 -15.77 -20.52
N PHE A 64 3.17 -16.36 -20.93
CA PHE A 64 2.73 -16.40 -22.33
C PHE A 64 1.55 -15.45 -22.62
N GLU A 65 1.20 -15.29 -23.89
CA GLU A 65 0.21 -14.30 -24.37
C GLU A 65 -1.26 -14.71 -24.15
N GLU A 66 -1.54 -15.99 -23.94
CA GLU A 66 -2.90 -16.48 -23.73
C GLU A 66 -3.45 -16.16 -22.33
N ALA A 67 -4.75 -15.87 -22.25
CA ALA A 67 -5.41 -15.55 -20.99
C ALA A 67 -5.43 -16.79 -20.07
N PRO A 68 -5.06 -16.68 -18.77
CA PRO A 68 -5.21 -17.77 -17.82
C PRO A 68 -6.69 -18.01 -17.47
N LEU A 69 -6.99 -19.14 -16.84
CA LEU A 69 -8.36 -19.62 -16.61
C LEU A 69 -9.29 -18.58 -15.96
N ALA A 70 -8.81 -17.83 -14.97
CA ALA A 70 -9.62 -16.82 -14.28
C ALA A 70 -10.04 -15.64 -15.17
N ARG A 71 -9.33 -15.39 -16.28
CA ARG A 71 -9.50 -14.22 -17.16
C ARG A 71 -9.96 -14.56 -18.58
N TYR A 72 -10.16 -15.84 -18.90
CA TYR A 72 -10.61 -16.21 -20.23
C TYR A 72 -12.09 -15.88 -20.45
N ARG A 73 -12.36 -14.93 -21.35
CA ARG A 73 -13.68 -14.38 -21.68
C ARG A 73 -14.26 -14.93 -23.00
N GLY A 74 -13.79 -16.09 -23.45
CA GLY A 74 -14.16 -16.68 -24.75
C GLY A 74 -13.30 -16.17 -25.91
N GLY A 75 -13.59 -16.67 -27.12
CA GLY A 75 -12.94 -16.25 -28.37
C GLY A 75 -12.10 -17.33 -29.07
N GLU A 76 -11.78 -18.43 -28.38
CA GLU A 76 -11.16 -19.61 -28.99
C GLU A 76 -12.20 -20.55 -29.59
N SER A 77 -11.83 -21.26 -30.64
CA SER A 77 -12.79 -22.04 -31.42
C SER A 77 -13.34 -23.23 -30.61
N ASN A 78 -14.64 -23.17 -30.29
CA ASN A 78 -15.39 -24.16 -29.50
C ASN A 78 -15.06 -24.18 -27.98
N LEU A 79 -14.51 -23.09 -27.42
CA LEU A 79 -14.30 -22.92 -25.98
C LEU A 79 -15.17 -21.76 -25.45
N ALA A 80 -15.80 -21.97 -24.30
CA ALA A 80 -16.72 -21.03 -23.66
C ALA A 80 -16.00 -20.19 -22.59
N PRO A 81 -16.45 -18.95 -22.29
CA PRO A 81 -15.87 -18.12 -21.23
C PRO A 81 -15.87 -18.83 -19.88
N THR A 82 -14.78 -18.70 -19.14
CA THR A 82 -14.61 -19.26 -17.78
C THR A 82 -14.59 -18.14 -16.72
N ASN A 83 -14.14 -16.94 -17.10
CA ASN A 83 -14.12 -15.74 -16.26
C ASN A 83 -15.52 -15.43 -15.65
N PRO A 84 -15.63 -15.19 -14.33
CA PRO A 84 -16.94 -15.06 -13.65
C PRO A 84 -17.80 -13.91 -14.19
N GLN A 85 -17.20 -12.74 -14.38
CA GLN A 85 -17.91 -11.56 -14.90
C GLN A 85 -18.49 -11.80 -16.30
N ALA A 86 -17.75 -12.50 -17.18
CA ALA A 86 -18.22 -12.87 -18.52
C ALA A 86 -19.34 -13.93 -18.52
N ARG A 87 -19.55 -14.64 -17.40
CA ARG A 87 -20.61 -15.65 -17.21
C ARG A 87 -21.79 -15.14 -16.37
N GLY A 88 -21.65 -13.97 -15.74
CA GLY A 88 -22.64 -13.45 -14.79
C GLY A 88 -22.62 -14.17 -13.44
N THR A 89 -21.46 -14.66 -13.00
CA THR A 89 -21.26 -15.27 -11.68
C THR A 89 -20.28 -14.46 -10.83
N ASN A 90 -20.40 -14.55 -9.50
CA ASN A 90 -19.49 -13.87 -8.57
C ASN A 90 -18.14 -14.61 -8.38
N ARG A 91 -18.08 -15.90 -8.74
CA ARG A 91 -16.90 -16.78 -8.53
C ARG A 91 -16.66 -17.71 -9.72
N LEU A 92 -15.42 -18.18 -9.84
CA LEU A 92 -14.99 -19.20 -10.82
C LEU A 92 -15.31 -20.62 -10.31
N ASP A 93 -15.77 -21.49 -11.20
CA ASP A 93 -15.74 -22.95 -10.99
C ASP A 93 -14.63 -23.56 -11.87
N PRO A 94 -13.46 -23.92 -11.30
CA PRO A 94 -12.34 -24.52 -12.05
C PRO A 94 -12.58 -25.99 -12.43
N ASN A 95 -13.68 -26.59 -11.96
CA ASN A 95 -14.04 -28.00 -12.08
C ASN A 95 -15.32 -28.24 -12.92
N ASP A 96 -15.85 -27.23 -13.59
CA ASP A 96 -16.96 -27.40 -14.54
C ASP A 96 -16.51 -27.93 -15.93
N ALA A 97 -17.44 -28.03 -16.88
CA ALA A 97 -17.15 -28.55 -18.21
C ALA A 97 -16.28 -27.60 -19.07
N ASP A 98 -16.51 -26.29 -18.96
CA ASP A 98 -15.88 -25.26 -19.78
C ASP A 98 -14.45 -24.99 -19.27
N SER A 99 -14.28 -24.89 -17.95
CA SER A 99 -13.00 -24.71 -17.28
C SER A 99 -12.04 -25.85 -17.57
N ARG A 100 -12.48 -27.12 -17.49
CA ARG A 100 -11.64 -28.27 -17.87
C ARG A 100 -11.25 -28.26 -19.35
N ALA A 101 -12.15 -27.85 -20.24
CA ALA A 101 -11.85 -27.76 -21.66
C ALA A 101 -10.78 -26.68 -21.95
N TYR A 102 -10.86 -25.53 -21.29
CA TYR A 102 -9.89 -24.45 -21.45
C TYR A 102 -8.51 -24.78 -20.82
N ARG A 103 -8.47 -25.40 -19.64
CA ARG A 103 -7.22 -25.88 -19.02
C ARG A 103 -6.46 -26.84 -19.94
N GLN A 104 -7.16 -27.77 -20.59
CA GLN A 104 -6.56 -28.70 -21.55
C GLN A 104 -6.00 -27.98 -22.79
N PHE A 105 -6.60 -26.87 -23.24
CA PHE A 105 -6.05 -26.01 -24.29
C PHE A 105 -4.75 -25.33 -23.83
N LEU A 106 -4.73 -24.73 -22.64
CA LEU A 106 -3.53 -24.09 -22.08
C LEU A 106 -2.36 -25.07 -21.91
N ALA A 107 -2.61 -26.30 -21.47
CA ALA A 107 -1.59 -27.36 -21.33
C ALA A 107 -0.99 -27.78 -22.68
N ASN A 108 -1.80 -27.86 -23.74
CA ASN A 108 -1.31 -28.11 -25.10
C ASN A 108 -0.37 -26.99 -25.56
N ARG A 109 -0.75 -25.72 -25.30
CA ARG A 109 0.06 -24.55 -25.66
C ARG A 109 1.37 -24.47 -24.86
N ARG A 110 1.37 -24.78 -23.56
CA ARG A 110 2.61 -24.93 -22.77
C ARG A 110 3.56 -25.96 -23.38
N SER A 111 3.03 -27.12 -23.81
CA SER A 111 3.81 -28.17 -24.47
C SER A 111 4.47 -27.70 -25.78
N GLU A 112 3.79 -26.86 -26.56
CA GLU A 112 4.34 -26.21 -27.76
C GLU A 112 5.43 -25.20 -27.40
N TYR A 113 5.22 -24.33 -26.40
CA TYR A 113 6.22 -23.38 -25.93
C TYR A 113 7.49 -24.08 -25.43
N VAL A 114 7.39 -25.10 -24.56
CA VAL A 114 8.53 -25.91 -24.09
C VAL A 114 9.32 -26.50 -25.26
N SER A 115 8.60 -27.06 -26.25
CA SER A 115 9.22 -27.65 -27.45
C SER A 115 9.97 -26.62 -28.31
N ASN A 116 9.44 -25.40 -28.41
CA ASN A 116 10.05 -24.30 -29.15
C ASN A 116 11.25 -23.70 -28.41
N MET A 117 11.14 -23.47 -27.09
CA MET A 117 12.24 -22.95 -26.27
C MET A 117 13.42 -23.93 -26.22
N ALA A 118 13.16 -25.23 -26.03
CA ALA A 118 14.19 -26.26 -26.03
C ALA A 118 14.95 -26.35 -27.37
N GLN A 119 14.25 -26.18 -28.49
CA GLN A 119 14.87 -26.04 -29.82
C GLN A 119 15.69 -24.75 -29.95
N ARG A 120 15.27 -23.65 -29.32
CA ARG A 120 15.95 -22.36 -29.39
C ARG A 120 17.28 -22.36 -28.63
N ILE A 121 17.28 -22.78 -27.36
CA ILE A 121 18.49 -22.80 -26.52
C ILE A 121 19.35 -24.06 -26.73
N GLY A 122 18.89 -25.04 -27.51
CA GLY A 122 19.66 -26.22 -27.90
C GLY A 122 19.76 -27.32 -26.83
N ARG A 123 18.96 -27.27 -25.76
CA ARG A 123 18.88 -28.30 -24.71
C ARG A 123 17.43 -28.58 -24.29
N THR A 124 17.18 -29.76 -23.73
CA THR A 124 15.89 -30.07 -23.10
C THR A 124 15.61 -29.11 -21.94
N LEU A 125 14.36 -28.64 -21.87
CA LEU A 125 13.80 -27.92 -20.73
C LEU A 125 12.84 -28.84 -20.00
N ASN A 126 12.98 -28.89 -18.67
CA ASN A 126 12.02 -29.51 -17.76
C ASN A 126 11.42 -28.36 -16.94
N PRO A 127 10.10 -28.07 -17.07
CA PRO A 127 9.42 -27.16 -16.17
C PRO A 127 9.58 -27.59 -14.71
N ILE A 128 9.87 -26.62 -13.84
CA ILE A 128 9.84 -26.78 -12.38
C ILE A 128 8.38 -26.63 -11.90
N TYR A 129 7.69 -25.64 -12.46
CA TYR A 129 6.26 -25.39 -12.31
C TYR A 129 5.64 -25.11 -13.68
N GLU A 130 4.36 -25.44 -13.82
CA GLU A 130 3.49 -24.97 -14.91
C GLU A 130 2.32 -24.20 -14.29
N TYR A 131 1.88 -23.11 -14.94
CA TYR A 131 0.78 -22.26 -14.44
C TYR A 131 -0.41 -22.28 -15.42
N GLU A 132 -1.63 -22.24 -14.90
CA GLU A 132 -2.85 -22.20 -15.74
C GLU A 132 -4.03 -21.38 -15.22
N ALA A 133 -4.11 -21.07 -13.91
CA ALA A 133 -5.28 -20.44 -13.30
C ALA A 133 -5.10 -18.95 -12.98
N GLY A 134 -4.01 -18.65 -12.26
CA GLY A 134 -3.54 -17.31 -11.91
C GLY A 134 -2.47 -16.79 -12.87
N ASN A 135 -1.75 -17.65 -13.60
CA ASN A 135 -0.89 -17.26 -14.72
C ASN A 135 -0.98 -18.31 -15.85
N HIS A 136 -0.52 -17.98 -17.06
CA HIS A 136 -0.21 -18.98 -18.10
C HIS A 136 1.27 -18.90 -18.41
N GLY A 137 2.02 -19.93 -18.05
CA GLY A 137 3.48 -19.82 -17.99
C GLY A 137 4.16 -21.05 -17.40
N LEU A 138 5.46 -20.90 -17.13
CA LEU A 138 6.36 -21.91 -16.57
C LEU A 138 7.36 -21.28 -15.59
N ALA A 139 7.94 -22.09 -14.69
CA ALA A 139 9.23 -21.79 -14.05
C ALA A 139 10.32 -22.71 -14.62
N LEU A 140 11.49 -22.14 -14.94
CA LEU A 140 12.60 -22.82 -15.62
C LEU A 140 13.96 -22.44 -14.99
N LEU A 141 14.85 -23.43 -14.84
CA LEU A 141 16.26 -23.17 -14.54
C LEU A 141 17.00 -22.76 -15.84
N LEU A 142 17.48 -21.53 -15.91
CA LEU A 142 18.13 -20.92 -17.09
C LEU A 142 19.42 -20.17 -16.69
N SER A 143 20.31 -19.93 -17.65
CA SER A 143 21.31 -18.85 -17.56
C SER A 143 20.68 -17.49 -17.93
N PRO A 144 21.31 -16.35 -17.56
CA PRO A 144 20.86 -15.02 -17.98
C PRO A 144 20.73 -14.88 -19.50
N GLU A 145 21.66 -15.46 -20.27
CA GLU A 145 21.63 -15.45 -21.74
C GLU A 145 20.47 -16.28 -22.30
N GLU A 146 20.19 -17.45 -21.72
CA GLU A 146 19.03 -18.28 -22.10
C GLU A 146 17.70 -17.58 -21.77
N ALA A 147 17.62 -16.88 -20.64
CA ALA A 147 16.46 -16.07 -20.26
C ALA A 147 16.24 -14.90 -21.24
N LEU A 148 17.31 -14.21 -21.65
CA LEU A 148 17.27 -13.16 -22.67
C LEU A 148 16.88 -13.69 -24.06
N GLU A 149 17.33 -14.89 -24.46
CA GLU A 149 16.89 -15.51 -25.72
C GLU A 149 15.41 -15.90 -25.68
N ILE A 150 14.91 -16.41 -24.56
CA ILE A 150 13.50 -16.79 -24.37
C ILE A 150 12.59 -15.55 -24.30
N ALA A 151 13.02 -14.46 -23.65
CA ALA A 151 12.29 -13.18 -23.60
C ALA A 151 12.05 -12.55 -24.99
N ASN A 152 12.80 -12.97 -26.01
CA ASN A 152 12.66 -12.52 -27.39
C ASN A 152 11.86 -13.49 -28.29
N MET A 153 11.20 -14.50 -27.71
CA MET A 153 10.42 -15.48 -28.48
C MET A 153 8.95 -15.06 -28.70
N PRO A 154 8.36 -15.34 -29.87
CA PRO A 154 6.94 -15.08 -30.13
C PRO A 154 6.03 -15.74 -29.09
N GLY A 155 5.06 -14.97 -28.58
CA GLY A 155 4.11 -15.40 -27.57
C GLY A 155 4.61 -15.42 -26.13
N VAL A 156 5.87 -15.04 -25.86
CA VAL A 156 6.37 -14.74 -24.51
C VAL A 156 6.11 -13.26 -24.21
N ILE A 157 5.53 -12.95 -23.04
CA ILE A 157 5.15 -11.59 -22.63
C ILE A 157 5.83 -11.10 -21.34
N ALA A 158 6.46 -11.99 -20.57
CA ALA A 158 7.29 -11.64 -19.43
C ALA A 158 8.33 -12.74 -19.15
N VAL A 159 9.53 -12.33 -18.72
CA VAL A 159 10.56 -13.21 -18.15
C VAL A 159 11.16 -12.50 -16.93
N GLN A 160 11.09 -13.13 -15.76
CA GLN A 160 11.49 -12.55 -14.47
C GLN A 160 12.34 -13.54 -13.68
N ARG A 161 13.37 -13.08 -12.95
CA ARG A 161 14.18 -13.94 -12.07
C ARG A 161 13.49 -14.12 -10.71
N ASP A 162 13.64 -15.31 -10.14
CA ASP A 162 13.05 -15.70 -8.86
C ASP A 162 13.73 -15.00 -7.66
N VAL A 163 12.94 -14.62 -6.64
CA VAL A 163 13.34 -13.82 -5.46
C VAL A 163 12.64 -14.28 -4.17
N GLU A 164 13.16 -13.87 -3.02
CA GLU A 164 12.74 -14.31 -1.66
C GLU A 164 11.94 -13.24 -0.88
N ARG A 165 11.17 -13.65 0.15
CA ARG A 165 10.16 -12.83 0.88
C ARG A 165 10.06 -13.25 2.38
N VAL A 166 9.43 -12.46 3.29
CA VAL A 166 9.57 -12.61 4.80
C VAL A 166 8.25 -12.64 5.66
N LEU A 167 8.35 -12.90 6.99
CA LEU A 167 7.33 -13.54 7.89
C LEU A 167 7.30 -13.05 9.39
N MET A 168 6.14 -12.77 10.06
CA MET A 168 6.01 -12.27 11.48
C MET A 168 4.55 -12.17 12.16
N THR A 169 4.20 -12.76 13.35
CA THR A 169 2.79 -13.20 13.73
C THR A 169 1.91 -12.64 14.95
N ASP A 170 0.55 -12.85 14.87
CA ASP A 170 -0.79 -12.79 15.64
C ASP A 170 -1.60 -11.45 15.96
N ASN A 171 -2.68 -11.11 16.77
CA ASN A 171 -3.76 -11.65 17.73
C ASN A 171 -5.05 -10.75 17.88
N GLY A 172 -5.48 -9.95 16.91
CA GLY A 172 -6.55 -8.95 16.99
C GLY A 172 -8.07 -9.29 17.07
N PRO A 173 -8.62 -10.54 17.05
CA PRO A 173 -10.05 -10.77 16.79
C PRO A 173 -11.06 -9.97 17.63
N GLY A 174 -10.91 -9.96 18.95
CA GLY A 174 -11.80 -9.19 19.83
C GLY A 174 -11.63 -7.68 19.69
N TRP A 175 -10.40 -7.21 19.44
CA TRP A 175 -10.10 -5.78 19.31
C TRP A 175 -10.60 -5.17 18.00
N ILE A 176 -10.66 -5.97 16.92
CA ILE A 176 -11.26 -5.56 15.64
C ILE A 176 -12.78 -5.78 15.61
N GLY A 177 -13.43 -6.19 16.70
CA GLY A 177 -14.89 -6.36 16.78
C GLY A 177 -15.45 -7.65 16.15
N ALA A 178 -14.65 -8.69 15.94
CA ALA A 178 -15.11 -9.93 15.28
C ALA A 178 -16.31 -10.59 16.00
N SER A 179 -16.34 -10.48 17.33
CA SER A 179 -17.44 -10.96 18.18
C SER A 179 -18.79 -10.35 17.84
N ASP A 180 -18.84 -9.15 17.26
CA ASP A 180 -20.09 -8.49 16.88
C ASP A 180 -20.70 -9.06 15.58
N ILE A 181 -19.86 -9.65 14.71
CA ILE A 181 -20.32 -10.46 13.58
C ILE A 181 -20.72 -11.85 14.06
N TRP A 182 -19.92 -12.47 14.95
CA TRP A 182 -20.22 -13.79 15.52
C TRP A 182 -21.58 -13.82 16.23
N THR A 183 -21.90 -12.78 17.02
CA THR A 183 -23.14 -12.70 17.81
C THR A 183 -24.33 -12.09 17.06
N GLY A 184 -24.13 -11.52 15.87
CA GLY A 184 -25.19 -10.87 15.09
C GLY A 184 -25.59 -9.47 15.57
N THR A 185 -24.70 -8.76 16.26
CA THR A 185 -24.93 -7.36 16.69
C THR A 185 -24.56 -6.35 15.60
N ALA A 186 -23.53 -6.63 14.80
CA ALA A 186 -23.04 -5.77 13.71
C ALA A 186 -23.43 -6.26 12.29
N THR A 187 -24.48 -7.08 12.17
CA THR A 187 -24.86 -7.79 10.93
C THR A 187 -26.07 -7.20 10.19
N GLY A 188 -26.57 -6.03 10.60
CA GLY A 188 -27.70 -5.36 9.94
C GLY A 188 -29.05 -6.09 10.05
N GLY A 189 -29.14 -7.12 10.90
CA GLY A 189 -30.31 -8.01 11.02
C GLY A 189 -30.18 -9.33 10.25
N LEU A 190 -29.05 -9.57 9.57
CA LEU A 190 -28.65 -10.90 9.10
C LEU A 190 -28.22 -11.78 10.31
N PRO A 191 -28.24 -13.11 10.19
CA PRO A 191 -27.69 -14.00 11.22
C PRO A 191 -26.21 -13.71 11.52
N GLY A 192 -25.80 -13.97 12.76
CA GLY A 192 -24.36 -13.99 13.10
C GLY A 192 -23.65 -15.20 12.47
N THR A 193 -22.35 -15.06 12.23
CA THR A 193 -21.49 -16.08 11.61
C THR A 193 -20.07 -16.02 12.15
N GLN A 194 -19.43 -17.17 12.27
CA GLN A 194 -18.01 -17.33 12.63
C GLN A 194 -17.17 -17.82 11.43
N GLY A 195 -17.70 -17.73 10.20
CA GLY A 195 -17.02 -18.12 8.95
C GLY A 195 -17.50 -19.44 8.33
N GLU A 196 -18.66 -19.96 8.74
CA GLU A 196 -19.19 -21.26 8.34
C GLU A 196 -19.25 -21.44 6.80
N GLY A 197 -18.60 -22.47 6.27
CA GLY A 197 -18.60 -22.79 4.83
C GLY A 197 -17.69 -21.92 3.96
N ILE A 198 -16.90 -21.03 4.57
CA ILE A 198 -15.86 -20.25 3.89
C ILE A 198 -14.53 -21.00 3.96
N ILE A 199 -13.82 -21.08 2.82
CA ILE A 199 -12.49 -21.69 2.72
C ILE A 199 -11.42 -20.58 2.70
N VAL A 200 -10.51 -20.60 3.67
CA VAL A 200 -9.36 -19.70 3.73
C VAL A 200 -8.10 -20.43 3.26
N GLY A 201 -7.48 -19.91 2.20
CA GLY A 201 -6.18 -20.34 1.71
C GLY A 201 -5.03 -19.62 2.42
N ILE A 202 -4.07 -20.38 2.92
CA ILE A 202 -2.89 -19.86 3.63
C ILE A 202 -1.64 -20.17 2.82
N ILE A 203 -1.06 -19.16 2.17
CA ILE A 203 0.15 -19.29 1.35
C ILE A 203 1.36 -18.87 2.20
N ASP A 204 2.17 -19.85 2.63
CA ASP A 204 3.12 -19.68 3.73
C ASP A 204 4.21 -20.76 3.78
N THR A 205 4.87 -20.95 4.94
CA THR A 205 5.83 -22.02 5.24
C THR A 205 5.20 -23.42 5.38
N GLY A 206 3.86 -23.51 5.41
CA GLY A 206 3.11 -24.75 5.56
C GLY A 206 2.13 -24.69 6.73
N ILE A 207 1.78 -25.84 7.29
CA ILE A 207 0.93 -25.92 8.49
C ILE A 207 1.32 -27.11 9.37
N ASN A 208 1.14 -26.99 10.68
CA ASN A 208 1.24 -28.10 11.62
C ASN A 208 -0.15 -28.74 11.83
N PRO A 209 -0.51 -29.84 11.14
CA PRO A 209 -1.85 -30.45 11.23
C PRO A 209 -2.19 -31.03 12.61
N LEU A 210 -1.21 -31.15 13.52
CA LEU A 210 -1.39 -31.70 14.86
C LEU A 210 -1.78 -30.64 15.90
N ASN A 211 -1.73 -29.35 15.57
CA ASN A 211 -2.04 -28.29 16.52
C ASN A 211 -3.57 -28.17 16.76
N PRO A 212 -4.05 -28.08 18.02
CA PRO A 212 -5.48 -27.94 18.32
C PRO A 212 -6.23 -26.82 17.60
N SER A 213 -5.55 -25.76 17.15
CA SER A 213 -6.13 -24.70 16.31
C SER A 213 -6.70 -25.22 14.97
N PHE A 214 -6.30 -26.42 14.54
CA PHE A 214 -6.72 -27.08 13.29
C PHE A 214 -7.41 -28.43 13.52
N ALA A 215 -7.88 -28.68 14.74
CA ALA A 215 -8.65 -29.88 15.05
C ALA A 215 -10.00 -29.89 14.33
N ASP A 216 -10.52 -31.09 14.08
CA ASP A 216 -11.83 -31.36 13.48
C ASP A 216 -12.99 -30.72 14.28
N ILE A 217 -12.82 -30.67 15.61
CA ILE A 217 -13.77 -30.09 16.56
C ILE A 217 -13.06 -28.99 17.39
N GLY A 218 -13.68 -27.83 17.50
CA GLY A 218 -13.19 -26.70 18.29
C GLY A 218 -13.33 -26.89 19.81
N GLY A 219 -12.61 -26.08 20.60
CA GLY A 219 -12.70 -26.07 22.07
C GLY A 219 -14.03 -25.53 22.61
N ASP A 220 -14.82 -24.87 21.76
CA ASP A 220 -16.23 -24.51 21.94
C ASP A 220 -17.20 -25.67 21.65
N GLY A 221 -16.73 -26.73 20.99
CA GLY A 221 -17.53 -27.87 20.56
C GLY A 221 -18.14 -27.74 19.16
N TYR A 222 -17.71 -26.76 18.34
CA TYR A 222 -18.12 -26.71 16.93
C TYR A 222 -17.44 -27.83 16.14
N ASP A 223 -18.26 -28.66 15.50
CA ASP A 223 -17.88 -29.80 14.65
C ASP A 223 -17.85 -29.32 13.20
N HIS A 224 -16.67 -29.35 12.56
CA HIS A 224 -16.53 -28.77 11.22
C HIS A 224 -17.25 -29.60 10.15
N THR A 225 -17.53 -28.96 9.02
CA THR A 225 -18.08 -29.64 7.84
C THR A 225 -17.27 -29.22 6.62
N ASN A 226 -16.67 -30.18 5.94
CA ASN A 226 -15.91 -29.94 4.72
C ASN A 226 -16.86 -29.51 3.56
N PRO A 227 -16.70 -28.33 2.95
CA PRO A 227 -17.57 -27.85 1.87
C PRO A 227 -17.52 -28.69 0.59
N PHE A 228 -16.43 -29.43 0.36
CA PHE A 228 -16.32 -30.39 -0.74
C PHE A 228 -17.09 -31.71 -0.45
N GLY A 229 -17.57 -31.89 0.78
CA GLY A 229 -18.23 -33.10 1.28
C GLY A 229 -17.29 -33.98 2.10
N SER A 230 -17.85 -34.69 3.09
CA SER A 230 -17.08 -35.51 4.04
C SER A 230 -16.16 -36.52 3.33
N GLY A 231 -14.86 -36.45 3.64
CA GLY A 231 -13.81 -37.27 3.07
C GLY A 231 -13.28 -36.83 1.69
N ASN A 232 -13.79 -35.75 1.09
CA ASN A 232 -13.26 -35.16 -0.13
C ASN A 232 -12.24 -34.07 0.21
N TYR A 233 -10.95 -34.41 0.24
CA TYR A 233 -9.86 -33.47 0.52
C TYR A 233 -9.16 -33.02 -0.76
N VAL A 234 -8.18 -32.12 -0.64
CA VAL A 234 -7.30 -31.69 -1.75
C VAL A 234 -5.81 -31.74 -1.37
N GLY A 235 -4.93 -31.62 -2.37
CA GLY A 235 -3.48 -31.70 -2.19
C GLY A 235 -3.01 -33.07 -1.70
N VAL A 236 -2.05 -33.10 -0.77
CA VAL A 236 -1.46 -34.34 -0.22
C VAL A 236 -2.47 -35.21 0.55
N CYS A 237 -3.66 -34.67 0.86
CA CYS A 237 -4.71 -35.37 1.60
C CYS A 237 -5.70 -36.13 0.72
N ASP A 238 -5.69 -35.92 -0.61
CA ASP A 238 -6.58 -36.61 -1.56
C ASP A 238 -5.93 -37.92 -2.05
N PRO A 239 -6.51 -39.12 -1.79
CA PRO A 239 -6.03 -40.39 -2.32
C PRO A 239 -6.07 -40.51 -3.87
N GLY A 240 -6.73 -39.59 -4.56
CA GLY A 240 -6.72 -39.45 -6.02
C GLY A 240 -5.55 -38.62 -6.57
N ASN A 241 -4.84 -37.88 -5.71
CA ASN A 241 -3.77 -36.96 -6.09
C ASN A 241 -2.42 -37.68 -6.26
N ALA A 242 -1.60 -37.20 -7.21
CA ALA A 242 -0.25 -37.71 -7.42
C ALA A 242 0.70 -37.46 -6.24
N SER A 243 0.42 -36.43 -5.44
CA SER A 243 1.19 -36.03 -4.24
C SER A 243 0.62 -36.59 -2.93
N TYR A 244 -0.26 -37.60 -2.98
CA TYR A 244 -0.91 -38.15 -1.78
C TYR A 244 0.09 -38.71 -0.75
N ASP A 245 0.04 -38.21 0.48
CA ASP A 245 0.78 -38.72 1.63
C ASP A 245 -0.19 -39.18 2.74
N PRO A 246 -0.38 -40.50 2.95
CA PRO A 246 -1.24 -41.04 4.01
C PRO A 246 -0.70 -40.83 5.43
N SER A 247 0.47 -40.21 5.61
CA SER A 247 0.99 -39.79 6.92
C SER A 247 0.63 -38.33 7.28
N PHE A 248 0.35 -37.49 6.27
CA PHE A 248 -0.19 -36.15 6.52
C PHE A 248 -1.70 -36.24 6.78
N THR A 249 -2.18 -35.65 7.88
CA THR A 249 -3.56 -35.83 8.35
C THR A 249 -4.40 -34.57 8.13
N CYS A 250 -5.29 -34.60 7.15
CA CYS A 250 -6.40 -33.66 7.04
C CYS A 250 -7.63 -34.13 7.86
N ASN A 251 -8.56 -33.20 8.07
CA ASN A 251 -9.85 -33.39 8.74
C ASN A 251 -10.86 -32.37 8.17
N ASP A 252 -12.08 -32.25 8.69
CA ASP A 252 -13.07 -31.33 8.10
C ASP A 252 -12.78 -29.83 8.43
N LYS A 253 -11.81 -29.54 9.30
CA LYS A 253 -11.23 -28.21 9.53
C LYS A 253 -10.12 -27.88 8.52
N LEU A 254 -9.05 -28.68 8.50
CA LEU A 254 -7.94 -28.60 7.54
C LEU A 254 -8.25 -29.55 6.38
N ILE A 255 -8.92 -29.02 5.36
CA ILE A 255 -9.51 -29.82 4.26
C ILE A 255 -8.54 -30.08 3.09
N GLY A 256 -7.32 -29.54 3.16
CA GLY A 256 -6.27 -29.81 2.19
C GLY A 256 -4.93 -29.16 2.55
N ALA A 257 -3.85 -29.70 1.98
CA ALA A 257 -2.51 -29.13 2.13
C ALA A 257 -1.65 -29.43 0.90
N TRP A 258 -0.85 -28.46 0.45
CA TRP A 258 0.03 -28.57 -0.71
C TRP A 258 1.46 -28.16 -0.37
N GLY A 259 2.43 -29.03 -0.65
CA GLY A 259 3.86 -28.70 -0.63
C GLY A 259 4.40 -28.61 -2.07
N PHE A 260 5.28 -27.66 -2.31
CA PHE A 260 5.79 -27.34 -3.66
C PHE A 260 7.26 -27.79 -3.78
N PRO A 261 7.72 -28.52 -4.81
CA PRO A 261 9.01 -29.23 -4.76
C PRO A 261 10.28 -28.40 -4.53
N THR A 262 10.27 -27.07 -4.73
CA THR A 262 11.40 -26.19 -4.37
C THR A 262 11.39 -25.74 -2.90
N VAL A 263 10.33 -26.05 -2.15
CA VAL A 263 10.06 -25.65 -0.77
C VAL A 263 9.92 -26.90 0.10
N ASN A 264 10.71 -27.01 1.17
CA ASN A 264 10.67 -28.15 2.11
C ASN A 264 10.70 -29.55 1.45
N GLY A 265 11.26 -29.67 0.23
CA GLY A 265 11.24 -30.91 -0.56
C GLY A 265 9.85 -31.36 -1.05
N GLY A 266 8.82 -30.52 -0.94
CA GLY A 266 7.43 -30.85 -1.25
C GLY A 266 6.58 -31.28 -0.04
N ASP A 267 7.10 -31.23 1.19
CA ASP A 267 6.35 -31.51 2.42
C ASP A 267 5.59 -30.25 2.90
N PRO A 268 4.24 -30.27 2.98
CA PRO A 268 3.45 -29.14 3.48
C PRO A 268 3.49 -28.93 5.00
N THR A 269 4.15 -29.82 5.75
CA THR A 269 4.38 -29.63 7.19
C THR A 269 5.17 -28.34 7.42
N ASP A 270 4.69 -27.51 8.34
CA ASP A 270 5.34 -26.24 8.66
C ASP A 270 6.77 -26.45 9.16
N TYR A 271 7.75 -25.86 8.45
CA TYR A 271 9.18 -25.97 8.78
C TYR A 271 9.71 -24.78 9.61
N ASP A 272 8.89 -23.74 9.82
CA ASP A 272 9.22 -22.58 10.66
C ASP A 272 8.31 -22.52 11.90
N GLY A 273 7.01 -22.65 11.68
CA GLY A 273 5.94 -22.35 12.63
C GLY A 273 5.09 -21.16 12.18
N HIS A 274 5.61 -20.27 11.32
CA HIS A 274 4.89 -19.06 10.89
C HIS A 274 3.58 -19.36 10.15
N GLY A 275 3.54 -20.33 9.24
CA GLY A 275 2.33 -20.70 8.50
C GLY A 275 1.21 -21.28 9.35
N SER A 276 1.56 -22.02 10.40
CA SER A 276 0.63 -22.40 11.47
C SER A 276 0.12 -21.18 12.23
N HIS A 277 0.97 -20.17 12.36
CA HIS A 277 0.69 -18.99 13.14
C HIS A 277 -0.22 -18.02 12.33
N THR A 278 -0.02 -17.85 11.01
CA THR A 278 -0.97 -17.14 10.11
C THR A 278 -2.32 -17.85 9.97
N ALA A 279 -2.29 -19.17 9.77
CA ALA A 279 -3.49 -19.99 9.63
C ALA A 279 -4.37 -19.92 10.89
N SER A 280 -3.74 -19.99 12.07
CA SER A 280 -4.48 -19.91 13.33
C SER A 280 -4.97 -18.50 13.68
N THR A 281 -4.23 -17.45 13.29
CA THR A 281 -4.72 -16.06 13.41
C THR A 281 -5.95 -15.77 12.56
N SER A 282 -5.96 -16.21 11.30
CA SER A 282 -7.09 -15.96 10.39
C SER A 282 -8.30 -16.80 10.74
N ALA A 283 -8.10 -18.11 10.85
CA ALA A 283 -9.18 -19.10 10.91
C ALA A 283 -8.92 -20.23 11.92
N GLY A 284 -8.04 -20.06 12.91
CA GLY A 284 -7.85 -21.06 13.97
C GLY A 284 -9.12 -21.27 14.79
N ASN A 285 -9.39 -22.51 15.20
CA ASN A 285 -10.47 -22.83 16.14
C ASN A 285 -10.31 -22.07 17.46
N VAL A 286 -11.40 -22.00 18.24
CA VAL A 286 -11.30 -21.68 19.67
C VAL A 286 -10.45 -22.75 20.36
N VAL A 287 -9.36 -22.35 21.01
CA VAL A 287 -8.49 -23.21 21.81
C VAL A 287 -8.45 -22.67 23.23
N LEU A 288 -8.91 -23.48 24.19
CA LEU A 288 -8.92 -23.13 25.61
C LEU A 288 -7.59 -23.53 26.26
N GLY A 289 -6.95 -22.60 26.99
CA GLY A 289 -5.71 -22.85 27.71
C GLY A 289 -4.45 -23.06 26.84
N ALA A 290 -4.44 -22.58 25.58
CA ALA A 290 -3.24 -22.50 24.76
C ALA A 290 -2.07 -21.87 25.54
N THR A 291 -0.91 -22.55 25.58
CA THR A 291 0.17 -22.20 26.52
C THR A 291 1.45 -21.85 25.79
N VAL A 292 1.86 -20.59 25.93
CA VAL A 292 3.15 -20.08 25.45
C VAL A 292 4.23 -20.49 26.46
N ASN A 293 5.32 -21.06 25.95
CA ASN A 293 6.45 -21.52 26.75
C ASN A 293 7.72 -20.77 26.33
N ALA A 294 7.98 -19.61 26.94
CA ALA A 294 9.27 -18.94 26.79
C ALA A 294 10.32 -19.60 27.70
N PRO A 295 11.63 -19.48 27.41
CA PRO A 295 12.69 -20.22 28.12
C PRO A 295 12.74 -19.99 29.64
N THR A 296 12.18 -18.89 30.12
CA THR A 296 12.19 -18.51 31.54
C THR A 296 10.80 -18.22 32.12
N PHE A 297 9.72 -18.38 31.34
CA PHE A 297 8.36 -18.01 31.73
C PHE A 297 7.32 -18.72 30.84
N SER A 298 6.28 -19.29 31.44
CA SER A 298 5.16 -19.87 30.71
C SER A 298 3.84 -19.27 31.18
N PHE A 299 2.91 -19.07 30.24
CA PHE A 299 1.57 -18.57 30.55
C PHE A 299 0.54 -19.11 29.55
N SER A 300 -0.72 -19.15 29.99
CA SER A 300 -1.82 -19.73 29.21
C SER A 300 -2.89 -18.70 28.87
N ARG A 301 -3.54 -18.88 27.73
CA ARG A 301 -4.67 -18.08 27.24
C ARG A 301 -5.69 -18.93 26.50
N ASP A 302 -6.93 -18.46 26.51
CA ASP A 302 -7.92 -18.88 25.52
C ASP A 302 -7.71 -18.01 24.27
N ILE A 303 -7.67 -18.62 23.09
CA ILE A 303 -7.42 -17.97 21.80
C ILE A 303 -8.41 -18.47 20.73
N SER A 304 -8.54 -17.71 19.64
CA SER A 304 -9.21 -18.13 18.41
C SER A 304 -8.67 -17.34 17.23
N GLY A 305 -8.90 -17.80 16.01
CA GLY A 305 -8.82 -16.93 14.83
C GLY A 305 -9.97 -15.93 14.77
N VAL A 306 -9.97 -15.08 13.75
CA VAL A 306 -11.10 -14.16 13.44
C VAL A 306 -12.31 -14.92 12.89
N ALA A 307 -12.08 -15.94 12.04
CA ALA A 307 -13.12 -16.78 11.46
C ALA A 307 -12.97 -18.25 11.93
N PRO A 308 -13.22 -18.57 13.21
CA PRO A 308 -12.89 -19.88 13.78
C PRO A 308 -13.70 -21.06 13.20
N HIS A 309 -14.86 -20.79 12.56
CA HIS A 309 -15.68 -21.82 11.91
C HIS A 309 -15.43 -21.96 10.39
N ALA A 310 -14.47 -21.19 9.84
CA ALA A 310 -14.01 -21.37 8.46
C ALA A 310 -13.08 -22.58 8.30
N ASN A 311 -13.08 -23.19 7.12
CA ASN A 311 -12.19 -24.29 6.75
C ASN A 311 -10.86 -23.73 6.21
N ILE A 312 -9.77 -24.50 6.29
CA ILE A 312 -8.42 -24.10 5.88
C ILE A 312 -7.88 -25.02 4.79
N ILE A 313 -7.21 -24.42 3.80
CA ILE A 313 -6.27 -25.13 2.91
C ILE A 313 -4.90 -24.44 3.03
N ALA A 314 -3.85 -25.22 3.31
CA ALA A 314 -2.48 -24.71 3.43
C ALA A 314 -1.66 -24.93 2.16
N TYR A 315 -0.82 -23.96 1.81
CA TYR A 315 0.08 -24.01 0.65
C TYR A 315 1.49 -23.63 1.12
N SER A 316 2.37 -24.62 1.31
CA SER A 316 3.78 -24.42 1.67
C SER A 316 4.58 -23.96 0.44
N GLY A 317 4.34 -22.70 0.05
CA GLY A 317 4.92 -22.05 -1.12
C GLY A 317 6.10 -21.12 -0.77
N CYS A 318 6.42 -20.91 0.50
CA CYS A 318 7.40 -19.91 0.89
C CYS A 318 8.86 -20.32 0.56
N CYS A 319 9.73 -19.44 0.08
CA CYS A 319 9.56 -17.99 -0.09
C CYS A 319 9.94 -17.50 -1.50
N THR A 320 10.16 -18.43 -2.43
CA THR A 320 10.46 -18.15 -3.85
C THR A 320 9.20 -17.73 -4.62
N VAL A 321 9.24 -16.62 -5.37
CA VAL A 321 8.13 -16.16 -6.23
C VAL A 321 7.64 -17.25 -7.19
N SER A 322 8.48 -18.20 -7.63
CA SER A 322 8.04 -19.35 -8.44
C SER A 322 7.08 -20.29 -7.71
N ALA A 323 7.39 -20.69 -6.47
CA ALA A 323 6.51 -21.52 -5.63
C ALA A 323 5.32 -20.74 -5.06
N LEU A 324 5.51 -19.47 -4.71
CA LEU A 324 4.42 -18.57 -4.30
C LEU A 324 3.41 -18.36 -5.44
N SER A 325 3.86 -18.19 -6.68
CA SER A 325 2.99 -18.13 -7.86
C SER A 325 2.25 -19.45 -8.10
N ALA A 326 2.90 -20.60 -7.85
CA ALA A 326 2.26 -21.92 -7.95
C ALA A 326 1.19 -22.11 -6.87
N ALA A 327 1.42 -21.60 -5.66
CA ALA A 327 0.44 -21.60 -4.57
C ALA A 327 -0.76 -20.70 -4.87
N ILE A 328 -0.57 -19.53 -5.50
CA ILE A 328 -1.67 -18.68 -5.96
C ILE A 328 -2.48 -19.38 -7.06
N ASP A 329 -1.81 -20.03 -8.03
CA ASP A 329 -2.46 -20.80 -9.09
C ASP A 329 -3.33 -21.93 -8.51
N GLN A 330 -2.77 -22.70 -7.56
CA GLN A 330 -3.48 -23.81 -6.91
C GLN A 330 -4.63 -23.33 -6.00
N ALA A 331 -4.48 -22.21 -5.29
CA ALA A 331 -5.56 -21.64 -4.47
C ALA A 331 -6.78 -21.22 -5.32
N ILE A 332 -6.56 -20.76 -6.56
CA ILE A 332 -7.64 -20.50 -7.52
C ILE A 332 -8.27 -21.82 -8.01
N LEU A 333 -7.48 -22.87 -8.24
CA LEU A 333 -7.96 -24.19 -8.68
C LEU A 333 -8.73 -24.98 -7.59
N ASP A 334 -8.40 -24.77 -6.33
CA ASP A 334 -9.10 -25.33 -5.17
C ASP A 334 -10.37 -24.52 -4.81
N GLY A 335 -10.51 -23.32 -5.38
CA GLY A 335 -11.69 -22.48 -5.20
C GLY A 335 -11.82 -21.88 -3.79
N VAL A 336 -10.70 -21.42 -3.20
CA VAL A 336 -10.75 -20.71 -1.90
C VAL A 336 -11.54 -19.40 -1.98
N ASN A 337 -12.17 -18.99 -0.89
CA ASN A 337 -12.89 -17.72 -0.79
C ASN A 337 -11.93 -16.56 -0.49
N VAL A 338 -10.98 -16.82 0.40
CA VAL A 338 -10.02 -15.84 0.90
C VAL A 338 -8.61 -16.40 0.77
N ILE A 339 -7.63 -15.56 0.46
CA ILE A 339 -6.21 -15.84 0.64
C ILE A 339 -5.64 -14.90 1.70
N ASN A 340 -4.88 -15.47 2.64
CA ASN A 340 -3.90 -14.70 3.42
C ASN A 340 -2.51 -14.85 2.80
N TYR A 341 -1.83 -13.72 2.57
CA TYR A 341 -0.47 -13.67 2.03
C TYR A 341 0.41 -12.77 2.90
N SER A 342 0.96 -13.34 3.96
CA SER A 342 1.74 -12.62 5.00
C SER A 342 3.20 -12.38 4.59
N ILE A 343 3.41 -12.11 3.30
CA ILE A 343 4.67 -12.30 2.56
C ILE A 343 4.91 -11.08 1.66
N GLY A 344 6.14 -10.56 1.62
CA GLY A 344 6.50 -9.44 0.75
C GLY A 344 7.98 -9.03 0.81
N SER A 345 8.34 -7.94 0.12
CA SER A 345 9.65 -7.29 0.18
C SER A 345 9.55 -5.76 -0.02
N GLU A 346 10.65 -5.04 0.27
CA GLU A 346 10.72 -3.57 0.14
C GLU A 346 10.66 -3.07 -1.31
N ALA A 347 11.03 -3.89 -2.29
CA ALA A 347 11.11 -3.48 -3.69
C ALA A 347 9.71 -3.16 -4.25
N ALA A 348 9.57 -2.05 -4.97
CA ALA A 348 8.30 -1.68 -5.60
C ALA A 348 7.95 -2.64 -6.76
N SER A 349 6.69 -3.00 -6.89
CA SER A 349 6.19 -3.91 -7.94
C SER A 349 6.14 -3.25 -9.31
N SER A 350 6.48 -4.02 -10.34
CA SER A 350 6.05 -3.78 -11.72
C SER A 350 4.66 -4.40 -11.91
N LEU A 351 3.63 -3.73 -11.39
CA LEU A 351 2.30 -4.29 -11.06
C LEU A 351 1.59 -5.12 -12.15
N TRP A 352 1.72 -4.76 -13.43
CA TRP A 352 1.06 -5.49 -14.53
C TRP A 352 1.96 -6.55 -15.19
N THR A 353 3.23 -6.67 -14.78
CA THR A 353 4.20 -7.62 -15.32
C THR A 353 4.66 -8.66 -14.31
N ASP A 354 4.83 -8.30 -13.04
CA ASP A 354 5.28 -9.22 -11.99
C ASP A 354 4.33 -10.42 -11.83
N PHE A 355 4.90 -11.56 -11.46
CA PHE A 355 4.21 -12.84 -11.55
C PHE A 355 3.18 -13.07 -10.45
N ASP A 356 3.51 -12.70 -9.20
CA ASP A 356 2.62 -12.86 -8.04
C ASP A 356 1.54 -11.77 -8.00
N THR A 357 1.88 -10.51 -8.28
CA THR A 357 0.90 -9.40 -8.38
C THR A 357 -0.18 -9.69 -9.44
N VAL A 358 0.19 -10.15 -10.64
CA VAL A 358 -0.77 -10.55 -11.68
C VAL A 358 -1.51 -11.84 -11.30
N GLY A 359 -0.85 -12.77 -10.59
CA GLY A 359 -1.53 -13.91 -9.97
C GLY A 359 -2.68 -13.46 -9.06
N PHE A 360 -2.44 -12.43 -8.24
CA PHE A 360 -3.45 -11.85 -7.35
C PHE A 360 -4.54 -11.03 -8.06
N LEU A 361 -4.23 -10.33 -9.15
CA LEU A 361 -5.27 -9.72 -10.01
C LEU A 361 -6.22 -10.80 -10.54
N ASN A 362 -5.67 -11.98 -10.82
CA ASN A 362 -6.42 -13.09 -11.40
C ASN A 362 -7.19 -13.86 -10.31
N ALA A 363 -6.68 -13.94 -9.08
CA ALA A 363 -7.45 -14.37 -7.90
C ALA A 363 -8.62 -13.41 -7.60
N ARG A 364 -8.38 -12.09 -7.63
CA ARG A 364 -9.41 -11.05 -7.50
C ARG A 364 -10.50 -11.21 -8.57
N ALA A 365 -10.12 -11.44 -9.82
CA ALA A 365 -11.05 -11.70 -10.92
C ALA A 365 -11.82 -13.04 -10.80
N ALA A 366 -11.25 -14.04 -10.10
CA ALA A 366 -11.92 -15.30 -9.78
C ALA A 366 -12.93 -15.21 -8.62
N GLY A 367 -13.06 -14.03 -7.98
CA GLY A 367 -13.96 -13.80 -6.85
C GLY A 367 -13.34 -14.10 -5.48
N ILE A 368 -12.02 -14.00 -5.37
CA ILE A 368 -11.26 -14.27 -4.13
C ILE A 368 -10.86 -12.95 -3.46
N PHE A 369 -11.07 -12.83 -2.15
CA PHE A 369 -10.54 -11.72 -1.35
C PHE A 369 -9.13 -12.04 -0.88
N VAL A 370 -8.24 -11.05 -0.92
CA VAL A 370 -6.83 -11.25 -0.54
C VAL A 370 -6.38 -10.15 0.39
N ALA A 371 -5.87 -10.54 1.55
CA ALA A 371 -5.13 -9.65 2.46
C ALA A 371 -3.63 -9.93 2.36
N THR A 372 -2.83 -8.86 2.42
CA THR A 372 -1.37 -8.92 2.32
C THR A 372 -0.70 -7.98 3.30
N SER A 373 0.48 -8.37 3.78
CA SER A 373 1.28 -7.59 4.71
C SER A 373 1.98 -6.41 4.04
N ALA A 374 1.89 -5.21 4.60
CA ALA A 374 2.51 -4.02 4.02
C ALA A 374 4.05 -4.01 4.01
N GLY A 375 4.70 -4.88 4.80
CA GLY A 375 6.16 -4.90 5.00
C GLY A 375 6.56 -4.45 6.42
N ASN A 376 7.82 -4.67 6.79
CA ASN A 376 8.31 -4.49 8.17
C ASN A 376 9.58 -3.61 8.23
N SER A 377 9.65 -2.62 7.33
CA SER A 377 10.83 -1.78 7.12
C SER A 377 10.61 -0.28 7.46
N GLY A 378 9.54 0.03 8.19
CA GLY A 378 9.29 1.36 8.74
C GLY A 378 10.25 1.75 9.89
N PRO A 379 10.07 2.96 10.49
CA PRO A 379 8.96 3.89 10.28
C PRO A 379 9.21 4.91 9.16
N GLY A 380 10.29 4.76 8.38
CA GLY A 380 10.58 5.62 7.23
C GLY A 380 9.45 5.59 6.19
N ALA A 381 9.20 6.73 5.55
CA ALA A 381 8.30 6.84 4.41
C ALA A 381 8.78 5.99 3.22
N GLU A 382 7.85 5.63 2.33
CA GLU A 382 8.09 4.82 1.14
C GLU A 382 8.76 3.47 1.44
N THR A 383 8.27 2.76 2.46
CA THR A 383 8.79 1.44 2.87
C THR A 383 7.81 0.30 2.60
N VAL A 384 6.60 0.61 2.09
CA VAL A 384 5.70 -0.36 1.45
C VAL A 384 6.28 -0.81 0.10
N GLY A 385 6.01 -2.06 -0.28
CA GLY A 385 6.52 -2.67 -1.51
C GLY A 385 5.79 -3.96 -1.88
N SER A 386 6.43 -4.72 -2.76
CA SER A 386 5.82 -5.81 -3.51
C SER A 386 5.44 -7.02 -2.65
N PRO A 387 4.23 -7.60 -2.83
CA PRO A 387 3.16 -7.20 -3.75
C PRO A 387 2.13 -6.21 -3.14
N ALA A 388 2.33 -5.75 -1.89
CA ALA A 388 1.36 -4.99 -1.12
C ALA A 388 1.10 -3.54 -1.62
N ASP A 389 1.83 -3.11 -2.63
CA ASP A 389 1.59 -1.92 -3.43
C ASP A 389 0.54 -2.11 -4.55
N ALA A 390 -0.06 -3.29 -4.70
CA ALA A 390 -1.04 -3.60 -5.74
C ALA A 390 -2.50 -3.20 -5.39
N PRO A 391 -3.25 -2.51 -6.28
CA PRO A 391 -4.59 -1.95 -5.98
C PRO A 391 -5.73 -2.98 -5.96
N TRP A 392 -5.45 -4.24 -6.28
CA TRP A 392 -6.39 -5.38 -6.20
C TRP A 392 -6.16 -6.28 -4.97
N LEU A 393 -5.14 -5.97 -4.17
CA LEU A 393 -4.90 -6.57 -2.85
C LEU A 393 -5.43 -5.64 -1.74
N THR A 394 -5.64 -6.19 -0.55
CA THR A 394 -5.86 -5.39 0.67
C THR A 394 -4.57 -5.37 1.50
N SER A 395 -3.79 -4.30 1.38
CA SER A 395 -2.52 -4.16 2.12
C SER A 395 -2.71 -3.62 3.53
N VAL A 396 -2.01 -4.23 4.49
CA VAL A 396 -2.27 -4.02 5.92
C VAL A 396 -1.02 -3.59 6.69
N GLY A 397 -1.06 -2.39 7.28
CA GLY A 397 -0.09 -1.92 8.29
C GLY A 397 -0.32 -2.56 9.66
N ALA A 398 0.61 -2.42 10.61
CA ALA A 398 0.55 -3.08 11.92
C ALA A 398 0.38 -2.08 13.07
N SER A 399 -0.62 -2.31 13.93
CA SER A 399 -0.81 -1.60 15.19
C SER A 399 -0.65 -2.50 16.41
N THR A 400 -0.58 -1.90 17.60
CA THR A 400 -0.85 -2.59 18.87
C THR A 400 -2.34 -2.90 19.03
N HIS A 401 -2.66 -3.70 20.05
CA HIS A 401 -4.00 -3.91 20.57
C HIS A 401 -3.98 -3.75 22.12
N ASP A 402 -5.10 -4.03 22.77
CA ASP A 402 -5.35 -3.77 24.19
C ASP A 402 -4.40 -4.43 25.21
N ARG A 403 -3.73 -5.53 24.85
CA ARG A 403 -2.87 -6.29 25.76
C ARG A 403 -1.42 -5.85 25.67
N LEU A 404 -0.83 -5.57 26.82
CA LEU A 404 0.59 -5.28 26.98
C LEU A 404 1.28 -6.38 27.81
N LEU A 405 2.33 -6.98 27.24
CA LEU A 405 3.24 -7.90 27.94
C LEU A 405 4.32 -7.08 28.68
N LEU A 406 3.87 -6.38 29.72
CA LEU A 406 4.64 -5.42 30.51
C LEU A 406 5.73 -6.11 31.35
N ASN A 407 6.93 -5.56 31.32
CA ASN A 407 7.98 -5.85 32.30
C ASN A 407 8.62 -4.52 32.74
N VAL A 408 9.29 -4.50 33.89
CA VAL A 408 9.80 -3.27 34.52
C VAL A 408 11.25 -3.48 34.96
N LEU A 409 12.14 -2.55 34.60
CA LEU A 409 13.44 -2.40 35.25
C LEU A 409 13.26 -1.44 36.42
N GLY A 410 13.28 -1.96 37.65
CA GLY A 410 13.00 -1.17 38.84
C GLY A 410 13.90 -1.47 40.03
N SER A 411 13.61 -0.79 41.14
CA SER A 411 14.44 -0.82 42.36
C SER A 411 15.91 -0.46 42.10
N MET A 412 16.15 0.47 41.17
CA MET A 412 17.50 0.88 40.77
C MET A 412 18.21 1.65 41.89
N SER A 413 19.49 1.34 42.13
CA SER A 413 20.28 1.98 43.19
C SER A 413 21.79 1.98 42.90
N GLY A 414 22.52 2.87 43.57
CA GLY A 414 23.95 3.11 43.32
C GLY A 414 24.21 4.29 42.38
N GLY A 415 25.46 4.42 41.94
CA GLY A 415 25.92 5.54 41.12
C GLY A 415 26.25 6.82 41.89
N ALA A 416 26.52 7.89 41.14
CA ALA A 416 26.88 9.21 41.64
C ALA A 416 25.75 10.26 41.45
N THR A 417 24.78 9.97 40.58
CA THR A 417 23.54 10.72 40.41
C THR A 417 22.34 9.89 40.90
N THR A 418 21.19 10.54 41.08
CA THR A 418 19.92 9.82 41.32
C THR A 418 19.65 8.86 40.15
N PRO A 419 19.25 7.60 40.42
CA PRO A 419 18.78 6.69 39.38
C PRO A 419 17.57 7.25 38.61
N PRO A 420 17.28 6.74 37.40
CA PRO A 420 15.98 6.95 36.75
C PRO A 420 14.82 6.47 37.64
N ALA A 421 13.60 6.87 37.31
CA ALA A 421 12.41 6.20 37.83
C ALA A 421 12.36 4.74 37.35
N ASP A 422 11.53 3.89 37.96
CA ASP A 422 11.34 2.51 37.48
C ASP A 422 10.86 2.53 36.02
N ILE A 423 11.64 1.94 35.11
CA ILE A 423 11.45 2.01 33.66
C ILE A 423 10.48 0.89 33.23
N SER A 424 9.39 1.27 32.58
CA SER A 424 8.45 0.31 31.97
C SER A 424 8.93 -0.11 30.58
N GLY A 425 8.68 -1.36 30.23
CA GLY A 425 9.12 -1.96 28.97
C GLY A 425 8.38 -3.27 28.67
N LYS A 426 8.92 -4.09 27.77
CA LYS A 426 8.30 -5.34 27.32
C LYS A 426 9.27 -6.52 27.33
N SER A 427 8.77 -7.73 27.59
CA SER A 427 9.44 -9.02 27.34
C SER A 427 8.52 -10.18 27.73
N ILE A 428 8.94 -11.43 27.46
CA ILE A 428 8.30 -12.65 27.97
C ILE A 428 9.32 -13.46 28.76
N THR A 429 9.55 -13.05 30.01
CA THR A 429 10.56 -13.64 30.90
C THR A 429 10.17 -13.54 32.37
N SER A 430 10.76 -14.39 33.23
CA SER A 430 10.68 -14.20 34.68
C SER A 430 11.56 -13.04 35.16
N GLY A 431 11.41 -12.64 36.43
CA GLY A 431 12.19 -11.57 37.04
C GLY A 431 13.57 -12.02 37.52
N TYR A 432 14.50 -11.07 37.64
CA TYR A 432 15.86 -11.29 38.13
C TYR A 432 16.45 -10.08 38.84
N GLY A 433 17.09 -10.31 39.99
CA GLY A 433 17.79 -9.31 40.78
C GLY A 433 17.47 -9.39 42.27
N PRO A 434 17.91 -8.38 43.06
CA PRO A 434 18.72 -7.25 42.63
C PRO A 434 20.13 -7.71 42.22
N ALA A 435 20.58 -7.27 41.05
CA ALA A 435 21.89 -7.58 40.49
C ALA A 435 22.56 -6.32 39.94
N ALA A 436 23.88 -6.37 39.72
CA ALA A 436 24.62 -5.23 39.19
C ALA A 436 24.26 -4.98 37.72
N ILE A 437 24.07 -3.72 37.32
CA ILE A 437 23.77 -3.33 35.94
C ILE A 437 25.06 -2.81 35.28
N VAL A 438 25.34 -3.24 34.05
CA VAL A 438 26.49 -2.81 33.24
C VAL A 438 26.09 -2.54 31.79
N TYR A 439 26.82 -1.68 31.09
CA TYR A 439 26.61 -1.43 29.66
C TYR A 439 27.61 -2.22 28.81
N ALA A 440 27.12 -2.91 27.78
CA ALA A 440 27.92 -3.81 26.95
C ALA A 440 29.02 -3.10 26.15
N GLY A 441 28.83 -1.81 25.82
CA GLY A 441 29.85 -1.00 25.15
C GLY A 441 31.14 -0.85 25.97
N ASP A 442 31.06 -0.91 27.31
CA ASP A 442 32.24 -0.90 28.20
C ASP A 442 33.05 -2.21 28.12
N PHE A 443 32.46 -3.26 27.54
CA PHE A 443 33.06 -4.58 27.32
C PHE A 443 33.44 -4.81 25.83
N GLY A 444 33.28 -3.78 24.98
CA GLY A 444 33.79 -3.74 23.61
C GLY A 444 32.76 -3.86 22.49
N ASP A 445 31.52 -4.27 22.79
CA ASP A 445 30.44 -4.38 21.80
C ASP A 445 29.12 -3.84 22.39
N PRO A 446 28.65 -2.64 21.98
CA PRO A 446 27.41 -2.08 22.50
C PRO A 446 26.16 -2.76 21.92
N LEU A 447 26.26 -3.43 20.78
CA LEU A 447 25.15 -4.10 20.11
C LEU A 447 24.95 -5.54 20.61
N CYS A 448 25.87 -6.10 21.40
CA CYS A 448 25.85 -7.48 21.84
C CYS A 448 25.72 -8.46 20.67
N ALA A 449 26.54 -8.27 19.64
CA ALA A 449 26.56 -9.13 18.45
C ALA A 449 26.72 -10.63 18.81
N PRO A 450 26.16 -11.56 18.02
CA PRO A 450 26.30 -12.99 18.28
C PRO A 450 27.77 -13.42 18.41
N GLY A 451 28.15 -14.00 19.56
CA GLY A 451 29.52 -14.42 19.85
C GLY A 451 30.51 -13.29 20.25
N ALA A 452 30.03 -12.07 20.51
CA ALA A 452 30.88 -10.95 20.93
C ALA A 452 31.57 -11.16 22.29
N PHE A 453 30.94 -11.90 23.22
CA PHE A 453 31.45 -12.09 24.57
C PHE A 453 31.97 -13.51 24.80
N SER A 454 33.11 -13.61 25.48
CA SER A 454 33.68 -14.90 25.88
C SER A 454 33.11 -15.36 27.24
N PRO A 455 32.99 -16.68 27.49
CA PRO A 455 32.52 -17.18 28.78
C PRO A 455 33.31 -16.65 29.96
N GLY A 456 32.62 -15.94 30.86
CA GLY A 456 33.22 -15.29 32.04
C GLY A 456 33.58 -13.81 31.84
N THR A 457 33.23 -13.18 30.70
CA THR A 457 33.19 -11.72 30.57
C THR A 457 32.24 -11.10 31.60
N PHE A 458 31.13 -11.78 31.87
CA PHE A 458 30.15 -11.45 32.91
C PHE A 458 30.09 -12.54 33.98
N SER A 459 29.49 -12.20 35.12
CA SER A 459 29.32 -13.02 36.31
C SER A 459 27.99 -12.65 37.00
N GLY A 460 26.89 -12.87 36.28
CA GLY A 460 25.52 -12.65 36.77
C GLY A 460 25.02 -11.20 36.76
N GLN A 461 25.69 -10.26 36.08
CA GLN A 461 25.16 -8.90 35.88
C GLN A 461 23.90 -8.89 35.00
N ILE A 462 23.15 -7.79 35.08
CA ILE A 462 22.17 -7.37 34.09
C ILE A 462 22.92 -6.52 33.04
N VAL A 463 22.92 -6.95 31.78
CA VAL A 463 23.69 -6.30 30.71
C VAL A 463 22.77 -5.46 29.82
N VAL A 464 23.06 -4.16 29.70
CA VAL A 464 22.41 -3.24 28.76
C VAL A 464 23.08 -3.35 27.39
N CYS A 465 22.30 -3.66 26.38
CA CYS A 465 22.68 -3.73 24.97
C CYS A 465 21.82 -2.75 24.16
N ASP A 466 22.40 -2.15 23.12
CA ASP A 466 21.69 -1.26 22.20
C ASP A 466 21.03 -2.05 21.07
N ARG A 467 19.85 -1.59 20.63
CA ARG A 467 19.16 -2.06 19.42
C ARG A 467 20.00 -1.73 18.16
N GLY A 468 19.76 -2.49 17.09
CA GLY A 468 20.49 -2.38 15.83
C GLY A 468 20.33 -3.66 15.00
N VAL A 469 21.25 -3.89 14.06
CA VAL A 469 21.13 -4.89 12.97
C VAL A 469 20.98 -6.36 13.39
N HIS A 470 21.35 -6.74 14.62
CA HIS A 470 21.19 -8.12 15.11
C HIS A 470 19.79 -8.38 15.68
N ALA A 471 19.30 -9.62 15.57
CA ALA A 471 18.01 -10.04 16.12
C ALA A 471 17.96 -9.82 17.65
N ARG A 472 16.77 -9.51 18.17
CA ARG A 472 16.60 -9.11 19.58
C ARG A 472 16.90 -10.27 20.54
N VAL A 473 16.46 -11.48 20.21
CA VAL A 473 16.68 -12.69 21.02
C VAL A 473 18.16 -13.09 21.06
N ASP A 474 18.86 -13.08 19.92
CA ASP A 474 20.27 -13.45 19.80
C ASP A 474 21.20 -12.61 20.69
N LYS A 475 20.91 -11.32 20.86
CA LYS A 475 21.64 -10.42 21.78
C LYS A 475 21.57 -10.96 23.22
N GLY A 476 20.42 -11.51 23.61
CA GLY A 476 20.22 -12.19 24.88
C GLY A 476 21.08 -13.45 25.01
N GLN A 477 21.15 -14.29 23.97
CA GLN A 477 22.04 -15.45 23.97
C GLN A 477 23.52 -15.05 24.06
N SER A 478 23.93 -14.00 23.33
CA SER A 478 25.32 -13.51 23.35
C SER A 478 25.77 -13.06 24.75
N VAL A 479 24.91 -12.37 25.51
CA VAL A 479 25.25 -12.01 26.91
C VAL A 479 25.16 -13.22 27.86
N LEU A 480 24.28 -14.19 27.60
CA LEU A 480 24.23 -15.45 28.37
C LEU A 480 25.52 -16.25 28.21
N ASP A 481 26.02 -16.39 26.98
CA ASP A 481 27.29 -17.05 26.66
C ASP A 481 28.47 -16.33 27.32
N GLY A 482 28.39 -15.00 27.43
CA GLY A 482 29.33 -14.18 28.20
C GLY A 482 29.26 -14.38 29.72
N GLY A 483 28.17 -14.92 30.27
CA GLY A 483 27.94 -15.17 31.70
C GLY A 483 26.98 -14.21 32.42
N ALA A 484 26.11 -13.51 31.68
CA ALA A 484 25.11 -12.61 32.26
C ALA A 484 23.98 -13.34 32.99
N GLY A 485 23.29 -12.64 33.89
CA GLY A 485 22.09 -13.12 34.59
C GLY A 485 20.81 -12.36 34.23
N GLY A 486 20.94 -11.14 33.68
CA GLY A 486 19.83 -10.34 33.15
C GLY A 486 20.21 -9.61 31.87
N PHE A 487 19.23 -9.18 31.09
CA PHE A 487 19.41 -8.45 29.83
C PHE A 487 18.48 -7.24 29.75
N ILE A 488 18.97 -6.12 29.23
CA ILE A 488 18.17 -4.93 28.93
C ILE A 488 18.46 -4.55 27.48
N LEU A 489 17.42 -4.48 26.64
CA LEU A 489 17.54 -3.94 25.29
C LEU A 489 17.09 -2.49 25.31
N ALA A 490 18.01 -1.56 25.11
CA ALA A 490 17.71 -0.16 24.84
C ALA A 490 17.32 -0.01 23.36
N ASN A 491 16.11 0.49 23.08
CA ASN A 491 15.64 0.70 21.70
C ASN A 491 16.48 1.74 20.95
N ASP A 492 16.38 1.78 19.61
CA ASP A 492 17.07 2.77 18.78
C ASP A 492 16.23 4.03 18.54
N GLU A 493 16.89 5.12 18.13
CA GLU A 493 16.24 6.43 17.93
C GLU A 493 15.10 6.38 16.89
N PRO A 494 15.21 5.67 15.74
CA PRO A 494 14.10 5.52 14.81
C PRO A 494 12.88 4.79 15.39
N ASN A 495 13.07 3.72 16.18
CA ASN A 495 11.93 2.98 16.73
C ASN A 495 11.37 3.59 18.03
N GLY A 496 12.14 4.43 18.74
CA GLY A 496 11.66 5.26 19.84
C GLY A 496 10.92 4.49 20.94
N ASN A 497 9.58 4.64 20.95
CA ASN A 497 8.66 4.03 21.91
C ASN A 497 8.04 2.70 21.42
N SER A 498 8.23 2.32 20.16
CA SER A 498 7.77 1.04 19.61
C SER A 498 8.63 -0.12 20.13
N LEU A 499 8.11 -0.82 21.14
CA LEU A 499 8.75 -1.98 21.77
C LEU A 499 8.06 -3.29 21.38
N ASN A 500 8.84 -4.38 21.39
CA ASN A 500 8.35 -5.74 21.25
C ASN A 500 8.63 -6.56 22.53
N ALA A 501 7.73 -7.48 22.85
CA ALA A 501 7.81 -8.42 23.96
C ALA A 501 8.46 -9.75 23.53
N ASP A 502 9.76 -9.74 23.25
CA ASP A 502 10.46 -10.96 22.82
C ASP A 502 10.62 -11.97 23.99
N ALA A 503 10.59 -13.25 23.65
CA ALA A 503 10.87 -14.37 24.54
C ALA A 503 12.38 -14.63 24.65
N HIS A 504 13.04 -14.05 25.65
CA HIS A 504 14.49 -14.21 25.83
C HIS A 504 14.86 -15.45 26.64
N VAL A 505 16.04 -16.00 26.33
CA VAL A 505 16.68 -17.14 27.02
C VAL A 505 17.06 -16.87 28.48
N LEU A 506 17.01 -15.61 28.92
CA LEU A 506 17.28 -15.17 30.29
C LEU A 506 16.40 -13.96 30.65
N PRO A 507 16.19 -13.64 31.95
CA PRO A 507 15.37 -12.52 32.41
C PRO A 507 15.70 -11.17 31.77
N ALA A 508 14.72 -10.58 31.08
CA ALA A 508 14.95 -9.49 30.14
C ALA A 508 13.92 -8.36 30.24
N VAL A 509 14.27 -7.16 29.75
CA VAL A 509 13.30 -6.10 29.43
C VAL A 509 13.80 -5.21 28.27
N HIS A 510 12.94 -5.00 27.29
CA HIS A 510 13.12 -4.06 26.18
C HIS A 510 12.52 -2.71 26.58
N ILE A 511 13.30 -1.64 26.54
CA ILE A 511 12.95 -0.29 27.04
C ILE A 511 13.09 0.75 25.93
N THR A 512 12.39 1.90 26.06
CA THR A 512 12.39 2.96 25.02
C THR A 512 13.80 3.53 24.78
N TYR A 513 13.99 4.19 23.63
CA TYR A 513 15.24 4.90 23.34
C TYR A 513 15.55 5.97 24.40
N ALA A 514 14.55 6.74 24.82
CA ALA A 514 14.71 7.80 25.82
C ALA A 514 15.11 7.23 27.19
N ASP A 515 14.49 6.13 27.62
CA ASP A 515 14.85 5.42 28.85
C ASP A 515 16.25 4.79 28.75
N GLY A 516 16.61 4.25 27.58
CA GLY A 516 17.94 3.72 27.29
C GLY A 516 19.03 4.79 27.38
N VAL A 517 18.78 6.00 26.88
CA VAL A 517 19.67 7.16 27.03
C VAL A 517 19.78 7.57 28.50
N ALA A 518 18.67 7.67 29.22
CA ALA A 518 18.67 8.03 30.65
C ALA A 518 19.39 6.99 31.52
N LEU A 519 19.17 5.70 31.25
CA LEU A 519 19.83 4.58 31.93
C LEU A 519 21.33 4.59 31.67
N LYS A 520 21.78 4.68 30.41
CA LYS A 520 23.22 4.74 30.08
C LYS A 520 23.90 5.98 30.68
N ALA A 521 23.22 7.13 30.70
CA ALA A 521 23.72 8.34 31.35
C ALA A 521 23.87 8.19 32.89
N TRP A 522 22.99 7.42 33.54
CA TRP A 522 23.16 7.07 34.96
C TRP A 522 24.26 6.03 35.18
N LEU A 523 24.37 4.99 34.33
CA LEU A 523 25.44 3.98 34.42
C LEU A 523 26.86 4.56 34.25
N ALA A 524 26.99 5.66 33.49
CA ALA A 524 28.23 6.42 33.39
C ALA A 524 28.59 7.22 34.66
N SER A 525 27.72 7.24 35.69
CA SER A 525 27.88 8.06 36.89
C SER A 525 28.37 7.25 38.10
N GLY A 526 29.67 7.17 38.30
CA GLY A 526 30.25 6.58 39.52
C GLY A 526 30.41 5.07 39.47
N SER A 527 29.74 4.34 40.38
CA SER A 527 29.86 2.86 40.47
C SER A 527 28.77 2.25 41.37
N GLY A 528 28.68 0.92 41.38
CA GLY A 528 27.77 0.17 42.26
C GLY A 528 26.32 0.14 41.79
N HIS A 529 26.08 0.40 40.50
CA HIS A 529 24.78 0.35 39.86
C HIS A 529 24.15 -1.03 40.01
N THR A 530 22.93 -1.07 40.53
CA THR A 530 22.12 -2.28 40.70
C THR A 530 20.67 -1.99 40.35
N GLY A 531 19.91 -3.05 40.03
CA GLY A 531 18.47 -3.00 39.85
C GLY A 531 17.89 -4.40 39.67
N THR A 532 16.59 -4.47 39.38
CA THR A 532 15.83 -5.71 39.26
C THR A 532 14.93 -5.68 38.03
N VAL A 533 14.98 -6.71 37.19
CA VAL A 533 13.94 -6.98 36.19
C VAL A 533 12.77 -7.62 36.95
N ALA A 534 11.59 -7.01 36.91
CA ALA A 534 10.43 -7.48 37.69
C ALA A 534 9.89 -8.84 37.22
N GLY A 535 9.99 -9.12 35.93
CA GLY A 535 9.33 -10.25 35.27
C GLY A 535 8.02 -9.84 34.61
N THR A 536 7.62 -10.57 33.57
CA THR A 536 6.46 -10.24 32.75
C THR A 536 5.16 -10.34 33.56
N VAL A 537 4.42 -9.24 33.58
CA VAL A 537 3.01 -9.18 33.96
C VAL A 537 2.20 -8.80 32.73
N MET A 538 0.90 -9.07 32.74
CA MET A 538 0.05 -8.81 31.59
C MET A 538 -1.01 -7.79 31.94
N ASP A 539 -0.92 -6.64 31.29
CA ASP A 539 -1.92 -5.58 31.36
C ASP A 539 -2.89 -5.69 30.18
N ILE A 540 -4.14 -5.29 30.38
CA ILE A 540 -5.19 -5.26 29.36
C ILE A 540 -5.97 -3.96 29.52
N SER A 541 -5.76 -3.04 28.59
CA SER A 541 -6.36 -1.71 28.60
C SER A 541 -6.46 -1.18 27.18
N SER A 542 -7.58 -0.54 26.85
CA SER A 542 -7.76 0.17 25.57
C SER A 542 -6.72 1.27 25.34
N SER A 543 -6.00 1.72 26.37
CA SER A 543 -4.87 2.67 26.26
C SER A 543 -3.61 2.10 25.63
N ASN A 544 -3.50 0.77 25.49
CA ASN A 544 -2.31 0.10 24.94
C ASN A 544 -2.42 -0.11 23.43
N ALA A 545 -3.62 0.05 22.88
CA ALA A 545 -4.01 -0.27 21.52
C ALA A 545 -3.83 0.89 20.55
N ASP A 546 -3.99 0.59 19.25
CA ASP A 546 -4.11 1.57 18.17
C ASP A 546 -2.90 2.54 18.07
N VAL A 547 -1.72 2.05 18.50
CA VAL A 547 -0.41 2.67 18.23
C VAL A 547 0.24 1.90 17.08
N MET A 548 0.65 2.59 16.02
CA MET A 548 1.37 1.98 14.90
C MET A 548 2.72 1.42 15.34
N ALA A 549 3.08 0.25 14.82
CA ALA A 549 4.38 -0.31 15.05
C ALA A 549 5.46 0.49 14.32
N GLY A 550 6.61 0.73 14.98
CA GLY A 550 7.76 1.39 14.35
C GLY A 550 8.19 0.68 13.07
N PHE A 551 8.32 -0.65 13.14
CA PHE A 551 8.64 -1.48 11.97
C PHE A 551 7.58 -1.43 10.84
N SER A 552 6.32 -1.04 11.09
CA SER A 552 5.27 -1.14 10.06
C SER A 552 5.66 -0.29 8.85
N SER A 553 5.78 -0.92 7.67
CA SER A 553 6.06 -0.20 6.43
C SER A 553 5.00 0.87 6.14
N ARG A 554 5.43 1.98 5.53
CA ARG A 554 4.66 3.21 5.30
C ARG A 554 4.58 3.55 3.81
N GLY A 555 3.55 4.30 3.43
CA GLY A 555 3.49 4.99 2.13
C GLY A 555 4.51 6.14 2.02
N ALA A 556 4.65 6.80 0.87
CA ALA A 556 3.87 6.66 -0.35
C ALA A 556 4.04 5.30 -1.05
N ASN A 557 3.08 4.95 -1.90
CA ASN A 557 3.21 3.82 -2.83
C ASN A 557 4.18 4.21 -3.95
N ARG A 558 5.22 3.40 -4.17
CA ARG A 558 6.26 3.68 -5.19
C ARG A 558 5.99 3.10 -6.58
N ALA A 559 4.93 2.32 -6.74
CA ALA A 559 4.55 1.71 -8.01
C ALA A 559 3.55 2.58 -8.79
N ILE A 560 2.55 3.15 -8.10
CA ILE A 560 1.51 4.03 -8.65
C ILE A 560 0.93 4.96 -7.57
N ASP A 561 0.31 6.07 -7.98
CA ASP A 561 -0.37 7.02 -7.08
C ASP A 561 -1.67 6.44 -6.48
N ILE A 562 -1.52 5.61 -5.45
CA ILE A 562 -2.59 5.17 -4.55
C ILE A 562 -2.12 5.30 -3.09
N LEU A 563 -3.06 5.47 -2.15
CA LEU A 563 -2.72 5.38 -0.72
C LEU A 563 -2.41 3.91 -0.34
N SER A 564 -1.31 3.71 0.39
CA SER A 564 -0.86 2.41 0.89
C SER A 564 -0.17 2.59 2.26
N PRO A 565 -0.41 1.72 3.26
CA PRO A 565 -1.32 0.56 3.24
C PRO A 565 -2.79 0.97 3.06
N ASN A 566 -3.69 0.02 2.77
CA ASN A 566 -5.11 0.35 2.64
C ASN A 566 -5.81 0.51 4.00
N VAL A 567 -5.37 -0.26 4.99
CA VAL A 567 -5.86 -0.31 6.38
C VAL A 567 -4.71 -0.70 7.32
N THR A 568 -4.93 -0.61 8.64
CA THR A 568 -4.07 -1.24 9.66
C THR A 568 -4.86 -2.28 10.48
N ALA A 569 -4.17 -3.20 11.14
CA ALA A 569 -4.75 -4.13 12.10
C ALA A 569 -3.70 -4.57 13.13
N PRO A 570 -4.09 -5.24 14.24
CA PRO A 570 -3.15 -5.70 15.26
C PRO A 570 -2.01 -6.58 14.70
N GLY A 571 -0.78 -6.23 15.08
CA GLY A 571 0.47 -6.82 14.59
C GLY A 571 1.66 -6.75 15.58
N VAL A 572 1.46 -6.37 16.85
CA VAL A 572 2.50 -6.29 17.90
C VAL A 572 2.20 -7.14 19.17
N ASP A 573 3.13 -8.06 19.51
CA ASP A 573 3.27 -8.93 20.72
C ASP A 573 2.30 -10.12 20.92
N ILE A 574 2.30 -11.12 20.01
CA ILE A 574 1.05 -11.84 19.75
C ILE A 574 1.05 -13.37 19.46
N ILE A 575 -0.04 -14.04 19.91
CA ILE A 575 -0.11 -15.43 20.41
C ILE A 575 -1.10 -16.37 19.68
N ALA A 576 -0.59 -17.18 18.75
CA ALA A 576 -1.35 -18.30 18.15
C ALA A 576 -0.45 -19.52 17.92
N ALA A 577 -0.91 -20.50 17.13
CA ALA A 577 -0.24 -21.79 16.96
C ALA A 577 1.14 -21.64 16.31
N TYR A 578 2.16 -22.29 16.83
CA TYR A 578 3.52 -22.24 16.30
C TYR A 578 4.17 -23.64 16.35
N GLY A 579 5.45 -23.70 16.00
CA GLY A 579 6.30 -24.88 16.10
C GLY A 579 6.51 -25.57 14.75
N SER A 580 7.78 -25.84 14.44
CA SER A 580 8.22 -26.48 13.20
C SER A 580 8.24 -28.01 13.29
N GLY A 581 8.22 -28.69 12.15
CA GLY A 581 8.33 -30.15 12.06
C GLY A 581 7.22 -30.93 12.78
N GLY A 582 6.04 -30.33 12.92
CA GLY A 582 4.89 -30.92 13.62
C GLY A 582 4.89 -30.77 15.14
N VAL A 583 5.85 -30.05 15.74
CA VAL A 583 5.84 -29.80 17.20
C VAL A 583 4.71 -28.83 17.55
N VAL A 584 3.78 -29.25 18.42
CA VAL A 584 2.60 -28.45 18.80
C VAL A 584 2.98 -27.41 19.84
N GLU A 585 3.10 -26.14 19.42
CA GLU A 585 3.45 -25.02 20.30
C GLU A 585 2.50 -23.82 20.11
N TRP A 586 2.67 -22.82 20.97
CA TRP A 586 2.14 -21.46 20.80
C TRP A 586 3.26 -20.48 21.14
N ASN A 587 3.44 -19.44 20.32
CA ASN A 587 4.54 -18.48 20.44
C ASN A 587 3.99 -17.05 20.41
N SER A 588 4.79 -16.05 20.79
CA SER A 588 4.39 -14.64 20.83
C SER A 588 5.31 -13.79 19.93
N ILE A 589 4.82 -13.35 18.78
CA ILE A 589 5.61 -12.82 17.65
C ILE A 589 5.10 -11.40 17.28
N SER A 590 5.57 -10.71 16.23
CA SER A 590 5.11 -9.36 15.85
C SER A 590 5.48 -8.92 14.43
N GLY A 591 4.51 -8.57 13.57
CA GLY A 591 4.73 -7.88 12.28
C GLY A 591 3.45 -7.55 11.49
N THR A 592 3.60 -6.84 10.37
CA THR A 592 2.51 -6.62 9.37
C THR A 592 2.12 -7.88 8.63
N SER A 593 3.02 -8.88 8.62
CA SER A 593 2.68 -10.25 8.30
C SER A 593 1.42 -10.68 9.07
N MET A 594 1.16 -10.15 10.29
CA MET A 594 -0.06 -10.49 11.03
C MET A 594 -1.17 -9.51 11.26
N SER A 595 -0.99 -8.26 10.88
CA SER A 595 -2.17 -7.48 10.55
C SER A 595 -2.92 -8.09 9.33
N SER A 596 -2.21 -8.75 8.40
CA SER A 596 -2.77 -9.41 7.22
C SER A 596 -3.92 -10.43 7.50
N PRO A 597 -3.76 -11.55 8.24
CA PRO A 597 -4.86 -12.49 8.49
C PRO A 597 -5.92 -12.00 9.47
N HIS A 598 -5.71 -10.91 10.20
CA HIS A 598 -6.85 -10.21 10.81
C HIS A 598 -7.81 -9.71 9.74
N VAL A 599 -7.26 -9.13 8.67
CA VAL A 599 -8.02 -8.66 7.52
C VAL A 599 -8.47 -9.81 6.62
N ALA A 600 -7.70 -10.91 6.49
CA ALA A 600 -8.15 -12.11 5.77
C ALA A 600 -9.35 -12.76 6.49
N GLY A 601 -9.25 -12.99 7.80
CA GLY A 601 -10.35 -13.54 8.60
C GLY A 601 -11.54 -12.58 8.70
N ALA A 602 -11.32 -11.27 8.73
CA ALA A 602 -12.38 -10.26 8.58
C ALA A 602 -13.07 -10.37 7.21
N GLY A 603 -12.30 -10.54 6.12
CA GLY A 603 -12.82 -10.83 4.79
C GLY A 603 -13.61 -12.13 4.72
N ALA A 604 -13.19 -13.17 5.47
CA ALA A 604 -13.91 -14.44 5.56
C ALA A 604 -15.27 -14.28 6.27
N LEU A 605 -15.32 -13.56 7.40
CA LEU A 605 -16.57 -13.21 8.07
C LEU A 605 -17.48 -12.37 7.17
N MET A 606 -16.93 -11.37 6.47
CA MET A 606 -17.70 -10.53 5.55
C MET A 606 -18.22 -11.30 4.33
N MET A 607 -17.48 -12.31 3.82
CA MET A 607 -17.96 -13.20 2.75
C MET A 607 -19.04 -14.19 3.24
N ALA A 608 -18.98 -14.67 4.48
CA ALA A 608 -20.03 -15.49 5.07
C ALA A 608 -21.32 -14.67 5.27
N LEU A 609 -21.17 -13.41 5.70
CA LEU A 609 -22.27 -12.49 5.97
C LEU A 609 -22.94 -11.97 4.68
N HIS A 610 -22.14 -11.56 3.70
CA HIS A 610 -22.56 -10.93 2.45
C HIS A 610 -22.03 -11.69 1.21
N PRO A 611 -22.51 -12.92 0.94
CA PRO A 611 -22.00 -13.77 -0.15
C PRO A 611 -22.36 -13.25 -1.56
N ASP A 612 -23.17 -12.20 -1.67
CA ASP A 612 -23.48 -11.48 -2.91
C ASP A 612 -22.49 -10.35 -3.25
N TRP A 613 -21.68 -9.89 -2.28
CA TRP A 613 -20.71 -8.81 -2.49
C TRP A 613 -19.46 -9.30 -3.22
N THR A 614 -18.81 -8.39 -3.96
CA THR A 614 -17.50 -8.68 -4.56
C THR A 614 -16.37 -8.52 -3.53
N PRO A 615 -15.17 -9.09 -3.79
CA PRO A 615 -14.00 -8.82 -2.95
C PRO A 615 -13.62 -7.33 -2.88
N ALA A 616 -13.94 -6.53 -3.90
CA ALA A 616 -13.71 -5.09 -3.90
C ALA A 616 -14.69 -4.37 -2.97
N GLU A 617 -15.95 -4.78 -2.95
CA GLU A 617 -16.97 -4.24 -2.05
C GLU A 617 -16.68 -4.57 -0.59
N ILE A 618 -16.15 -5.77 -0.31
CA ILE A 618 -15.67 -6.15 1.03
C ILE A 618 -14.44 -5.33 1.44
N GLN A 619 -13.45 -5.15 0.56
CA GLN A 619 -12.31 -4.25 0.79
C GLN A 619 -12.79 -2.82 1.06
N SER A 620 -13.75 -2.33 0.27
CA SER A 620 -14.36 -1.01 0.42
C SER A 620 -15.08 -0.84 1.76
N ALA A 621 -15.84 -1.82 2.23
CA ALA A 621 -16.48 -1.76 3.55
C ALA A 621 -15.43 -1.68 4.67
N LEU A 622 -14.44 -2.58 4.66
CA LEU A 622 -13.37 -2.63 5.65
C LEU A 622 -12.52 -1.35 5.70
N MET A 623 -12.34 -0.67 4.56
CA MET A 623 -11.69 0.64 4.46
C MET A 623 -12.61 1.78 4.94
N THR A 624 -13.84 1.87 4.42
CA THR A 624 -14.70 3.05 4.61
C THR A 624 -15.29 3.20 6.01
N THR A 625 -15.38 2.10 6.77
CA THR A 625 -15.82 2.12 8.19
C THR A 625 -14.66 1.96 9.18
N ALA A 626 -13.40 2.13 8.75
CA ALA A 626 -12.24 1.93 9.60
C ALA A 626 -12.15 2.94 10.76
N PHE A 627 -11.62 2.49 11.90
CA PHE A 627 -11.37 3.30 13.08
C PHE A 627 -10.14 4.19 12.90
N THR A 628 -10.31 5.51 12.92
CA THR A 628 -9.28 6.48 12.50
C THR A 628 -8.45 7.09 13.64
N SER A 629 -8.75 6.82 14.91
CA SER A 629 -8.02 7.40 16.05
C SER A 629 -6.78 6.56 16.42
N VAL A 630 -5.95 6.30 15.42
CA VAL A 630 -4.68 5.58 15.52
C VAL A 630 -3.54 6.60 15.75
N LEU A 631 -2.49 6.22 16.47
CA LEU A 631 -1.29 7.03 16.74
C LEU A 631 -0.07 6.46 16.00
N LYS A 632 0.93 7.30 15.71
CA LYS A 632 2.27 6.89 15.25
C LYS A 632 3.01 6.13 16.36
N GLU A 633 4.15 5.56 16.02
CA GLU A 633 5.06 4.77 16.88
C GLU A 633 5.62 5.51 18.12
N ASP A 634 5.41 6.83 18.21
CA ASP A 634 5.69 7.61 19.43
C ASP A 634 4.62 7.44 20.52
N GLY A 635 3.41 6.96 20.18
CA GLY A 635 2.26 6.85 21.07
C GLY A 635 1.62 8.19 21.45
N VAL A 636 1.84 9.25 20.67
CA VAL A 636 1.37 10.62 20.96
C VAL A 636 0.86 11.36 19.71
N THR A 637 1.57 11.24 18.58
CA THR A 637 1.22 11.90 17.33
C THR A 637 0.15 11.11 16.59
N PRO A 638 -0.93 11.73 16.06
CA PRO A 638 -1.91 11.03 15.24
C PRO A 638 -1.27 10.38 14.01
N ALA A 639 -1.69 9.17 13.68
CA ALA A 639 -1.32 8.49 12.44
C ALA A 639 -1.95 9.20 11.22
N ASP A 640 -1.21 9.23 10.12
CA ASP A 640 -1.67 9.72 8.81
C ASP A 640 -1.96 8.54 7.85
N PRO A 641 -2.57 8.79 6.67
CA PRO A 641 -2.93 7.71 5.74
C PRO A 641 -1.77 6.92 5.13
N PHE A 642 -0.51 7.34 5.26
CA PHE A 642 0.65 6.51 4.92
C PHE A 642 1.13 5.64 6.08
N ASP A 643 0.72 5.88 7.32
CA ASP A 643 0.89 4.91 8.42
C ASP A 643 -0.26 3.89 8.45
N MET A 644 -1.50 4.38 8.55
CA MET A 644 -2.68 3.55 8.88
C MET A 644 -3.61 3.26 7.70
N GLY A 645 -3.35 3.82 6.53
CA GLY A 645 -4.29 3.78 5.41
C GLY A 645 -5.60 4.49 5.75
N SER A 646 -6.70 3.77 5.64
CA SER A 646 -8.04 4.27 6.00
C SER A 646 -8.26 4.34 7.52
N GLY A 647 -7.48 3.59 8.30
CA GLY A 647 -7.65 3.37 9.75
C GLY A 647 -7.51 1.89 10.12
N ARG A 648 -7.74 1.56 11.40
CA ARG A 648 -7.82 0.17 11.84
C ARG A 648 -9.13 -0.47 11.37
N VAL A 649 -9.09 -1.71 10.88
CA VAL A 649 -10.31 -2.49 10.60
C VAL A 649 -11.21 -2.61 11.84
N ASP A 650 -12.51 -2.35 11.66
CA ASP A 650 -13.52 -2.38 12.71
C ASP A 650 -14.80 -3.10 12.23
N LEU A 651 -14.94 -4.37 12.61
CA LEU A 651 -16.07 -5.22 12.29
C LEU A 651 -17.34 -4.88 13.10
N SER A 652 -17.25 -4.09 14.17
CA SER A 652 -18.43 -3.60 14.89
C SER A 652 -19.29 -2.65 14.03
N VAL A 653 -18.70 -2.12 12.94
CA VAL A 653 -19.36 -1.26 11.96
C VAL A 653 -19.24 -1.75 10.51
N ALA A 654 -18.21 -2.49 10.11
CA ALA A 654 -18.03 -2.93 8.71
C ALA A 654 -19.17 -3.83 8.20
N GLY A 655 -19.70 -4.72 9.05
CA GLY A 655 -20.87 -5.55 8.70
C GLY A 655 -22.15 -4.77 8.45
N LEU A 656 -22.19 -3.50 8.89
CA LEU A 656 -23.29 -2.53 8.73
C LEU A 656 -23.10 -1.56 7.55
N ALA A 657 -21.99 -1.64 6.79
CA ALA A 657 -21.62 -0.65 5.79
C ALA A 657 -22.74 -0.37 4.77
N GLY A 658 -23.29 0.85 4.78
CA GLY A 658 -24.46 1.25 3.98
C GLY A 658 -24.16 1.61 2.51
N LEU A 659 -22.88 1.76 2.19
CA LEU A 659 -22.32 1.99 0.86
C LEU A 659 -21.10 1.09 0.67
N VAL A 660 -20.92 0.58 -0.55
CA VAL A 660 -19.70 -0.12 -1.00
C VAL A 660 -19.29 0.38 -2.38
N LEU A 661 -18.00 0.27 -2.69
CA LEU A 661 -17.41 0.55 -4.00
C LEU A 661 -16.96 -0.79 -4.60
N ASP A 662 -17.47 -1.15 -5.78
CA ASP A 662 -17.00 -2.30 -6.56
C ASP A 662 -15.89 -1.89 -7.52
N GLU A 663 -14.98 -2.81 -7.85
CA GLU A 663 -13.96 -2.60 -8.88
C GLU A 663 -13.68 -3.87 -9.70
N THR A 664 -13.52 -3.69 -11.01
CA THR A 664 -13.51 -4.76 -12.01
C THR A 664 -12.11 -5.05 -12.57
N GLU A 665 -11.90 -6.31 -12.97
CA GLU A 665 -10.73 -6.73 -13.75
C GLU A 665 -10.47 -5.81 -14.96
N ALA A 666 -11.53 -5.42 -15.68
CA ALA A 666 -11.42 -4.59 -16.88
C ALA A 666 -10.84 -3.20 -16.57
N ASN A 667 -11.25 -2.58 -15.46
CA ASN A 667 -10.76 -1.27 -15.03
C ASN A 667 -9.33 -1.37 -14.47
N TYR A 668 -9.02 -2.39 -13.67
CA TYR A 668 -7.65 -2.67 -13.22
C TYR A 668 -6.66 -2.85 -14.37
N LEU A 669 -7.10 -3.36 -15.51
CA LEU A 669 -6.29 -3.46 -16.73
C LEU A 669 -6.23 -2.14 -17.50
N ALA A 670 -7.35 -1.43 -17.62
CA ALA A 670 -7.45 -0.15 -18.30
C ALA A 670 -6.62 0.96 -17.62
N ALA A 671 -6.44 0.88 -16.30
CA ALA A 671 -5.68 1.82 -15.48
C ALA A 671 -4.14 1.71 -15.62
N ASN A 672 -3.62 0.82 -16.47
CA ASN A 672 -2.18 0.58 -16.61
C ASN A 672 -1.45 1.77 -17.29
N PRO A 673 -0.53 2.49 -16.61
CA PRO A 673 0.18 3.64 -17.19
C PRO A 673 1.01 3.28 -18.43
N ALA A 674 1.57 2.06 -18.48
CA ALA A 674 2.35 1.58 -19.63
C ALA A 674 1.48 1.35 -20.90
N GLN A 675 0.15 1.38 -20.76
CA GLN A 675 -0.81 1.36 -21.87
C GLN A 675 -1.53 2.70 -22.07
N GLY A 676 -1.15 3.75 -21.32
CA GLY A 676 -1.80 5.06 -21.34
C GLY A 676 -3.04 5.17 -20.44
N GLY A 677 -3.20 4.25 -19.48
CA GLY A 677 -4.22 4.30 -18.44
C GLY A 677 -3.85 5.17 -17.25
N ASP A 678 -4.83 5.47 -16.42
CA ASP A 678 -4.70 6.31 -15.23
C ASP A 678 -5.17 5.56 -13.96
N PRO A 679 -4.28 5.28 -12.98
CA PRO A 679 -4.65 4.65 -11.71
C PRO A 679 -5.62 5.45 -10.83
N THR A 680 -5.73 6.76 -11.03
CA THR A 680 -6.63 7.62 -10.23
C THR A 680 -8.10 7.41 -10.58
N GLU A 681 -8.39 6.93 -11.81
CA GLU A 681 -9.74 6.54 -12.27
C GLU A 681 -10.30 5.30 -11.55
N LEU A 682 -9.45 4.48 -10.92
CA LEU A 682 -9.87 3.27 -10.19
C LEU A 682 -10.82 3.63 -9.04
N ASN A 683 -11.88 2.83 -8.87
CA ASN A 683 -12.97 3.06 -7.92
C ASN A 683 -12.61 2.69 -6.45
N LEU A 684 -11.40 3.01 -6.03
CA LEU A 684 -10.87 2.65 -4.70
C LEU A 684 -11.46 3.54 -3.59
N ALA A 685 -11.58 2.99 -2.38
CA ALA A 685 -12.04 3.70 -1.19
C ALA A 685 -11.03 4.74 -0.62
N SER A 686 -10.10 5.21 -1.45
CA SER A 686 -9.03 6.15 -1.15
C SER A 686 -8.61 6.90 -2.42
N MET A 687 -7.97 8.06 -2.24
CA MET A 687 -7.45 8.88 -3.33
C MET A 687 -6.03 9.36 -3.05
N ALA A 688 -5.19 9.32 -4.08
CA ALA A 688 -3.86 9.92 -4.10
C ALA A 688 -3.63 10.64 -5.44
N ASP A 689 -2.78 11.67 -5.44
CA ASP A 689 -2.20 12.30 -6.64
C ASP A 689 -0.90 13.03 -6.23
N SER A 690 0.25 12.59 -6.75
CA SER A 690 1.56 13.18 -6.47
C SER A 690 1.87 14.42 -7.32
N ASN A 691 0.97 14.81 -8.23
CA ASN A 691 1.15 15.88 -9.20
C ASN A 691 -0.09 16.81 -9.30
N CYS A 692 -0.78 17.05 -8.16
CA CYS A 692 -1.99 17.87 -8.12
C CYS A 692 -1.68 19.36 -8.38
N ALA A 693 -1.58 19.73 -9.67
CA ALA A 693 -1.19 21.05 -10.14
C ALA A 693 -2.42 21.96 -10.34
N ASN A 694 -2.55 22.99 -9.51
CA ASN A 694 -3.71 23.89 -9.36
C ASN A 694 -5.02 23.20 -8.92
N SER A 695 -5.38 22.04 -9.49
CA SER A 695 -6.49 21.20 -9.05
C SER A 695 -6.43 19.78 -9.63
N CYS A 696 -6.78 18.79 -8.83
CA CYS A 696 -6.96 17.39 -9.23
C CYS A 696 -8.39 16.92 -8.88
N SER A 697 -8.87 15.86 -9.55
CA SER A 697 -10.27 15.43 -9.44
C SER A 697 -10.40 13.91 -9.63
N TRP A 698 -11.20 13.26 -8.79
CA TRP A 698 -11.47 11.83 -8.83
C TRP A 698 -12.97 11.57 -8.97
N THR A 699 -13.31 10.48 -9.67
CA THR A 699 -14.68 9.97 -9.72
C THR A 699 -14.77 8.67 -8.94
N ARG A 700 -15.85 8.50 -8.15
CA ARG A 700 -16.15 7.26 -7.41
C ARG A 700 -17.62 6.86 -7.59
N THR A 701 -17.88 5.58 -7.73
CA THR A 701 -19.21 4.99 -7.85
C THR A 701 -19.52 4.16 -6.62
N VAL A 702 -20.49 4.62 -5.81
CA VAL A 702 -20.95 3.92 -4.61
C VAL A 702 -22.26 3.17 -4.89
N ARG A 703 -22.39 1.92 -4.44
CA ARG A 703 -23.62 1.13 -4.42
C ARG A 703 -24.22 1.13 -3.02
N SER A 704 -25.54 1.25 -2.87
CA SER A 704 -26.18 1.02 -1.57
C SER A 704 -26.46 -0.45 -1.29
N THR A 705 -26.12 -0.87 -0.08
CA THR A 705 -26.39 -2.20 0.49
C THR A 705 -27.73 -2.25 1.24
N LEU A 706 -28.36 -1.10 1.48
CA LEU A 706 -29.49 -0.95 2.42
C LEU A 706 -30.83 -1.36 1.82
N ALA A 707 -31.71 -1.95 2.64
CA ALA A 707 -33.03 -2.43 2.25
C ALA A 707 -34.09 -1.31 2.03
N SER A 708 -33.75 -0.06 2.31
CA SER A 708 -34.61 1.12 2.13
C SER A 708 -33.85 2.28 1.48
N SER A 709 -34.56 3.18 0.80
CA SER A 709 -33.94 4.40 0.27
C SER A 709 -33.44 5.32 1.39
N VAL A 710 -32.19 5.75 1.31
CA VAL A 710 -31.52 6.62 2.31
C VAL A 710 -30.93 7.85 1.63
N THR A 711 -31.08 9.00 2.28
CA THR A 711 -30.41 10.25 1.88
C THR A 711 -28.98 10.25 2.43
N TRP A 712 -27.98 10.40 1.57
CA TRP A 712 -26.58 10.54 1.95
C TRP A 712 -26.15 11.99 1.78
N ASN A 713 -25.33 12.48 2.71
CA ASN A 713 -24.80 13.85 2.70
C ASN A 713 -23.28 13.80 2.81
N ALA A 714 -22.59 14.51 1.92
CA ALA A 714 -21.14 14.58 1.90
C ALA A 714 -20.63 15.73 2.77
N SER A 715 -19.63 15.44 3.59
CA SER A 715 -18.78 16.41 4.28
C SER A 715 -17.31 16.17 3.90
N VAL A 716 -16.48 17.20 4.07
CA VAL A 716 -15.04 17.17 3.75
C VAL A 716 -14.22 17.63 4.95
N ASP A 717 -13.02 17.07 5.05
CA ASP A 717 -11.94 17.47 5.95
C ASP A 717 -10.77 17.88 5.07
N SER A 718 -10.48 19.18 4.97
CA SER A 718 -9.53 19.74 3.99
C SER A 718 -8.23 20.15 4.69
N PRO A 719 -7.05 19.69 4.23
CA PRO A 719 -5.78 20.08 4.83
C PRO A 719 -5.41 21.53 4.51
N ALA A 720 -4.41 22.04 5.22
CA ALA A 720 -3.79 23.32 4.85
C ALA A 720 -3.29 23.27 3.39
N GLY A 721 -3.56 24.34 2.65
CA GLY A 721 -3.21 24.45 1.22
C GLY A 721 -4.24 23.90 0.24
N VAL A 722 -5.20 23.05 0.66
CA VAL A 722 -6.19 22.42 -0.23
C VAL A 722 -7.63 22.79 0.17
N MET A 723 -8.52 22.89 -0.81
CA MET A 723 -9.96 22.89 -0.61
C MET A 723 -10.57 21.66 -1.29
N LEU A 724 -11.04 20.69 -0.50
CA LEU A 724 -11.79 19.54 -1.01
C LEU A 724 -13.26 19.91 -1.26
N ASN A 725 -13.84 19.36 -2.32
CA ASN A 725 -15.26 19.50 -2.66
C ASN A 725 -15.83 18.13 -3.07
N VAL A 726 -17.13 17.90 -2.87
CA VAL A 726 -17.83 16.68 -3.32
C VAL A 726 -19.12 17.04 -4.03
N SER A 727 -19.36 16.46 -5.20
CA SER A 727 -20.54 16.70 -6.04
C SER A 727 -21.17 15.38 -6.50
N PRO A 728 -22.49 15.16 -6.32
CA PRO A 728 -23.41 15.97 -5.54
C PRO A 728 -23.13 15.86 -4.02
N SER A 729 -23.24 16.98 -3.30
CA SER A 729 -23.03 17.02 -1.84
C SER A 729 -24.18 16.42 -1.02
N SER A 730 -25.32 16.09 -1.65
CA SER A 730 -26.41 15.33 -1.06
C SER A 730 -27.18 14.58 -2.14
N PHE A 731 -27.53 13.32 -1.91
CA PHE A 731 -28.24 12.46 -2.86
C PHE A 731 -29.13 11.44 -2.13
N VAL A 732 -30.16 10.91 -2.79
CA VAL A 732 -31.01 9.84 -2.27
C VAL A 732 -30.72 8.57 -3.05
N LEU A 733 -30.23 7.53 -2.38
CA LEU A 733 -29.88 6.26 -3.00
C LEU A 733 -30.92 5.19 -2.62
N ALA A 734 -31.35 4.40 -3.61
CA ALA A 734 -32.31 3.31 -3.42
C ALA A 734 -31.59 1.96 -3.21
N PRO A 735 -32.27 0.92 -2.69
CA PRO A 735 -31.67 -0.40 -2.48
C PRO A 735 -31.00 -0.96 -3.74
N GLY A 736 -29.73 -1.33 -3.64
CA GLY A 736 -28.92 -1.83 -4.76
C GLY A 736 -28.58 -0.81 -5.86
N ALA A 737 -29.07 0.43 -5.78
CA ALA A 737 -28.77 1.46 -6.77
C ALA A 737 -27.36 2.05 -6.57
N THR A 738 -26.80 2.60 -7.63
CA THR A 738 -25.49 3.26 -7.64
C THR A 738 -25.59 4.78 -7.80
N GLN A 739 -24.64 5.51 -7.20
CA GLN A 739 -24.45 6.94 -7.37
C GLN A 739 -22.99 7.21 -7.74
N ILE A 740 -22.78 8.04 -8.76
CA ILE A 740 -21.46 8.61 -9.08
C ILE A 740 -21.29 9.88 -8.27
N ILE A 741 -20.15 10.02 -7.59
CA ILE A 741 -19.69 11.26 -6.98
C ILE A 741 -18.37 11.69 -7.61
N THR A 742 -18.19 13.00 -7.79
CA THR A 742 -16.92 13.64 -8.15
C THR A 742 -16.36 14.29 -6.89
N ILE A 743 -15.06 14.15 -6.68
CA ILE A 743 -14.31 14.77 -5.58
C ILE A 743 -13.22 15.64 -6.20
N ASP A 744 -13.25 16.94 -5.93
CA ASP A 744 -12.27 17.89 -6.45
C ASP A 744 -11.38 18.40 -5.31
N ALA A 745 -10.06 18.33 -5.49
CA ALA A 745 -9.08 18.99 -4.64
C ALA A 745 -8.53 20.22 -5.36
N VAL A 746 -8.83 21.42 -4.85
CA VAL A 746 -8.34 22.69 -5.41
C VAL A 746 -7.19 23.21 -4.57
N VAL A 747 -6.05 23.49 -5.21
CA VAL A 747 -4.87 24.07 -4.56
C VAL A 747 -5.12 25.56 -4.27
N THR A 748 -4.84 25.96 -3.05
CA THR A 748 -5.02 27.33 -2.54
C THR A 748 -3.69 27.98 -2.10
N SER A 749 -2.65 27.17 -1.87
CA SER A 749 -1.25 27.56 -1.76
C SER A 749 -0.35 26.37 -2.07
N ASP A 750 0.88 26.60 -2.52
CA ASP A 750 1.89 25.55 -2.71
C ASP A 750 2.16 24.72 -1.44
N SER A 751 2.57 23.47 -1.64
CA SER A 751 3.28 22.64 -0.66
C SER A 751 4.78 22.65 -0.95
N ASN A 752 5.63 22.31 0.03
CA ASN A 752 7.10 22.22 -0.18
C ASN A 752 7.50 20.87 -0.81
N ASP A 753 6.79 20.44 -1.85
CA ASP A 753 6.82 19.07 -2.39
C ASP A 753 6.45 17.99 -1.33
N GLU A 754 5.65 18.38 -0.32
CA GLU A 754 5.22 17.54 0.80
C GLU A 754 3.76 17.06 0.62
N TRP A 755 3.48 15.80 0.98
CA TRP A 755 2.12 15.26 0.99
C TRP A 755 1.25 15.90 2.07
N VAL A 756 0.04 16.32 1.70
CA VAL A 756 -1.00 16.81 2.61
C VAL A 756 -2.26 15.93 2.54
N PHE A 757 -2.87 15.67 3.71
CA PHE A 757 -3.94 14.67 3.85
C PHE A 757 -5.25 15.27 4.33
N GLY A 758 -6.33 14.93 3.63
CA GLY A 758 -7.71 15.19 4.03
C GLY A 758 -8.57 13.93 3.95
N ALA A 759 -9.87 14.12 4.00
CA ALA A 759 -10.84 13.05 3.74
C ALA A 759 -12.17 13.61 3.22
N ILE A 760 -12.95 12.73 2.59
CA ILE A 760 -14.39 12.94 2.41
C ILE A 760 -15.16 11.97 3.30
N THR A 761 -16.40 12.30 3.65
CA THR A 761 -17.25 11.42 4.46
C THR A 761 -18.70 11.51 4.00
N LEU A 762 -19.31 10.36 3.73
CA LEU A 762 -20.71 10.23 3.33
C LEU A 762 -21.53 9.77 4.54
N THR A 763 -22.42 10.62 5.03
CA THR A 763 -23.22 10.38 6.25
C THR A 763 -24.69 10.11 5.90
N PRO A 764 -25.31 9.01 6.38
CA PRO A 764 -26.72 8.70 6.14
C PRO A 764 -27.66 9.56 6.99
N GLY A 765 -28.72 10.07 6.37
CA GLY A 765 -29.66 11.07 6.89
C GLY A 765 -30.70 10.56 7.90
N GLY A 766 -30.30 9.63 8.77
CA GLY A 766 -31.17 9.00 9.78
C GLY A 766 -30.45 8.05 10.73
N GLY A 767 -29.20 7.67 10.45
CA GLY A 767 -28.42 6.73 11.26
C GLY A 767 -28.65 5.26 10.91
N GLU A 768 -29.15 4.97 9.71
CA GLU A 768 -29.43 3.63 9.20
C GLU A 768 -28.17 2.78 8.93
N ALA A 769 -27.00 3.42 8.93
CA ALA A 769 -25.68 2.82 8.67
C ALA A 769 -24.57 3.69 9.33
N PRO A 770 -23.33 3.18 9.49
CA PRO A 770 -22.17 4.03 9.74
C PRO A 770 -21.93 5.00 8.57
N ALA A 771 -21.21 6.08 8.85
CA ALA A 771 -20.74 6.99 7.80
C ALA A 771 -19.53 6.37 7.07
N ALA A 772 -19.48 6.50 5.75
CA ALA A 772 -18.38 5.99 4.92
C ALA A 772 -17.33 7.10 4.72
N ARG A 773 -16.13 6.93 5.27
CA ARG A 773 -15.00 7.88 5.14
C ARG A 773 -13.98 7.38 4.12
N MET A 774 -13.46 8.26 3.26
CA MET A 774 -12.39 7.94 2.30
C MET A 774 -11.27 8.98 2.42
N PRO A 775 -10.01 8.57 2.72
CA PRO A 775 -8.88 9.47 2.82
C PRO A 775 -8.41 9.97 1.44
N VAL A 776 -7.88 11.19 1.42
CA VAL A 776 -7.33 11.86 0.24
C VAL A 776 -5.93 12.37 0.58
N GLY A 777 -4.90 11.99 -0.18
CA GLY A 777 -3.56 12.56 -0.09
C GLY A 777 -3.18 13.26 -1.40
N VAL A 778 -2.51 14.40 -1.32
CA VAL A 778 -1.97 15.09 -2.50
C VAL A 778 -0.60 15.72 -2.23
N ILE A 779 0.27 15.79 -3.23
CA ILE A 779 1.32 16.83 -3.29
C ILE A 779 0.78 17.96 -4.16
N THR A 780 0.92 19.21 -3.73
CA THR A 780 0.30 20.37 -4.39
C THR A 780 1.31 21.36 -4.96
N SER A 781 1.08 21.77 -6.21
CA SER A 781 1.81 22.86 -6.86
C SER A 781 0.86 23.88 -7.48
N VAL A 782 1.28 25.15 -7.49
CA VAL A 782 0.63 26.24 -8.19
C VAL A 782 1.50 26.62 -9.39
N GLU A 783 0.95 26.58 -10.60
CA GLU A 783 1.71 27.02 -11.77
C GLU A 783 1.93 28.53 -11.72
N VAL A 784 3.19 28.97 -11.91
CA VAL A 784 3.57 30.40 -11.98
C VAL A 784 3.80 30.80 -13.45
N PRO A 785 2.74 31.21 -14.20
CA PRO A 785 2.85 31.49 -15.62
C PRO A 785 3.74 32.71 -15.90
N THR A 786 4.72 32.52 -16.79
CA THR A 786 5.68 33.56 -17.19
C THR A 786 5.27 34.21 -18.51
N PHE A 787 4.92 35.50 -18.46
CA PHE A 787 4.55 36.29 -19.65
C PHE A 787 5.74 37.09 -20.18
N ASN A 788 6.05 36.92 -21.46
CA ASN A 788 6.98 37.81 -22.18
C ASN A 788 6.23 39.09 -22.64
N PRO A 789 6.92 40.23 -22.78
CA PRO A 789 6.29 41.43 -23.34
C PRO A 789 5.89 41.19 -24.80
N VAL A 790 4.68 41.63 -25.16
CA VAL A 790 4.13 41.60 -26.53
C VAL A 790 4.42 42.88 -27.33
N ALA A 791 5.04 43.86 -26.68
CA ALA A 791 5.67 45.03 -27.29
C ALA A 791 6.62 45.67 -26.26
N ASP A 792 7.80 46.09 -26.68
CA ASP A 792 8.72 46.91 -25.88
C ASP A 792 9.38 48.01 -26.72
N ALA A 793 9.68 49.16 -26.11
CA ALA A 793 10.31 50.28 -26.82
C ALA A 793 10.92 51.32 -25.86
N SER A 794 12.02 51.95 -26.28
CA SER A 794 12.55 53.15 -25.60
C SER A 794 12.34 54.42 -26.42
N VAL A 795 11.87 55.49 -25.77
CA VAL A 795 11.66 56.82 -26.38
C VAL A 795 12.52 57.87 -25.69
N PHE A 796 13.06 58.82 -26.46
CA PHE A 796 14.06 59.80 -26.00
C PHE A 796 13.65 61.23 -26.35
N SER A 797 13.72 62.14 -25.38
CA SER A 797 13.33 63.56 -25.57
C SER A 797 14.19 64.31 -26.60
N ASN A 798 15.46 63.90 -26.79
CA ASN A 798 16.34 64.43 -27.83
C ASN A 798 16.16 63.77 -29.22
N ARG A 799 15.26 62.78 -29.34
CA ARG A 799 14.87 62.14 -30.61
C ARG A 799 13.33 62.07 -30.70
N PRO A 800 12.62 63.20 -30.75
CA PRO A 800 11.19 63.24 -30.43
C PRO A 800 10.27 62.43 -31.37
N ASN A 801 10.69 62.27 -32.63
CA ASN A 801 10.03 61.44 -33.65
C ASN A 801 10.76 60.11 -33.92
N GLY A 802 11.70 59.70 -33.05
CA GLY A 802 12.45 58.46 -33.20
C GLY A 802 11.69 57.27 -32.62
N ASN A 803 11.52 56.23 -33.43
CA ASN A 803 11.11 54.91 -32.95
C ASN A 803 12.36 54.04 -32.70
N LEU A 804 12.32 53.23 -31.64
CA LEU A 804 13.38 52.27 -31.27
C LEU A 804 12.77 50.96 -30.73
N GLY A 805 11.64 50.50 -31.30
CA GLY A 805 10.98 49.27 -30.86
C GLY A 805 11.87 48.03 -31.02
N GLY A 806 12.36 47.79 -32.24
CA GLY A 806 13.34 46.73 -32.54
C GLY A 806 14.76 46.94 -31.98
N SER A 807 14.90 47.53 -30.80
CA SER A 807 16.15 47.68 -30.05
C SER A 807 16.29 46.52 -29.07
N ALA A 808 17.30 45.66 -29.24
CA ALA A 808 17.61 44.57 -28.30
C ALA A 808 18.12 45.03 -26.90
N GLN A 809 17.88 46.29 -26.54
CA GLN A 809 18.20 46.91 -25.26
C GLN A 809 17.19 48.02 -24.97
N LEU A 810 16.51 47.92 -23.83
CA LEU A 810 15.74 49.02 -23.25
C LEU A 810 16.66 50.00 -22.50
N ARG A 811 16.26 51.26 -22.46
CA ARG A 811 17.03 52.38 -21.91
C ARG A 811 16.14 53.35 -21.11
N LEU A 812 16.62 53.69 -19.92
CA LEU A 812 16.00 54.68 -19.03
C LEU A 812 17.09 55.67 -18.59
N ASP A 813 16.79 56.97 -18.64
CA ASP A 813 17.71 58.06 -18.30
C ASP A 813 16.90 59.32 -17.96
N ALA A 814 17.45 60.21 -17.12
CA ALA A 814 16.87 61.50 -16.82
C ALA A 814 17.28 62.59 -17.83
N ALA A 815 18.50 62.52 -18.40
CA ALA A 815 19.10 63.62 -19.15
C ALA A 815 20.02 63.15 -20.31
N PRO A 816 19.52 63.01 -21.55
CA PRO A 816 18.16 63.32 -22.01
C PRO A 816 17.15 62.33 -21.44
N THR A 817 15.94 62.80 -21.12
CA THR A 817 14.85 61.95 -20.64
C THR A 817 14.59 60.80 -21.62
N ALA A 818 14.87 59.58 -21.16
CA ALA A 818 14.63 58.35 -21.87
C ALA A 818 13.70 57.47 -21.03
N ASN A 819 12.56 57.09 -21.60
CA ASN A 819 11.57 56.24 -20.96
C ASN A 819 11.44 54.96 -21.76
N SER A 820 11.32 53.82 -21.06
CA SER A 820 11.01 52.54 -21.70
C SER A 820 9.59 52.11 -21.37
N TYR A 821 8.89 51.64 -22.40
CA TYR A 821 7.55 51.09 -22.34
C TYR A 821 7.64 49.58 -22.58
N LEU A 822 6.86 48.85 -21.81
CA LEU A 822 6.61 47.41 -21.93
C LEU A 822 5.10 47.25 -22.02
N ARG A 823 4.62 46.22 -22.72
CA ARG A 823 3.22 45.80 -22.65
C ARG A 823 3.15 44.28 -22.58
N PHE A 824 2.33 43.75 -21.68
CA PHE A 824 2.14 42.31 -21.48
C PHE A 824 0.70 41.91 -21.79
N ASP A 825 0.52 40.88 -22.60
CA ASP A 825 -0.80 40.24 -22.81
C ASP A 825 -0.90 39.06 -21.84
N VAL A 826 -1.54 39.30 -20.71
CA VAL A 826 -1.67 38.36 -19.60
C VAL A 826 -2.99 37.61 -19.79
N GLN A 827 -2.91 36.38 -20.27
CA GLN A 827 -4.07 35.54 -20.62
C GLN A 827 -3.90 34.12 -20.07
N GLY A 828 -5.00 33.44 -19.78
CA GLY A 828 -5.00 32.07 -19.25
C GLY A 828 -4.85 31.95 -17.73
N LEU A 829 -4.81 33.05 -16.99
CA LEU A 829 -4.86 33.02 -15.52
C LEU A 829 -6.20 32.45 -15.03
N VAL A 830 -6.13 31.58 -14.03
CA VAL A 830 -7.25 30.99 -13.30
C VAL A 830 -7.19 31.48 -11.85
N GLY A 831 -8.35 31.72 -11.23
CA GLY A 831 -8.41 32.22 -9.84
C GLY A 831 -8.10 33.72 -9.71
N THR A 832 -7.44 34.10 -8.61
CA THR A 832 -7.12 35.50 -8.27
C THR A 832 -5.61 35.68 -8.15
N VAL A 833 -5.06 36.76 -8.71
CA VAL A 833 -3.62 37.04 -8.64
C VAL A 833 -3.21 37.33 -7.18
N SER A 834 -2.43 36.41 -6.58
CA SER A 834 -1.86 36.54 -5.24
C SER A 834 -0.55 37.34 -5.22
N SER A 835 0.24 37.23 -6.29
CA SER A 835 1.47 38.00 -6.53
C SER A 835 1.75 38.14 -8.03
N ALA A 836 2.45 39.21 -8.43
CA ALA A 836 2.97 39.38 -9.78
C ALA A 836 4.27 40.19 -9.76
N THR A 837 5.29 39.74 -10.50
CA THR A 837 6.65 40.30 -10.45
C THR A 837 7.17 40.65 -11.84
N LEU A 838 7.51 41.92 -12.07
CA LEU A 838 8.21 42.36 -13.27
C LEU A 838 9.71 42.04 -13.15
N ARG A 839 10.21 41.16 -14.01
CA ARG A 839 11.60 40.70 -14.04
C ARG A 839 12.36 41.28 -15.22
N LEU A 840 13.44 42.03 -14.98
CA LEU A 840 14.27 42.67 -16.01
C LEU A 840 15.76 42.39 -15.80
N TYR A 841 16.50 42.11 -16.89
CA TYR A 841 17.95 41.89 -16.84
C TYR A 841 18.73 43.21 -16.96
N VAL A 842 19.53 43.54 -15.94
CA VAL A 842 20.22 44.83 -15.85
C VAL A 842 21.59 44.78 -16.55
N GLN A 843 21.77 45.62 -17.56
CA GLN A 843 23.02 45.72 -18.33
C GLN A 843 23.97 46.81 -17.82
N SER A 844 23.54 47.66 -16.87
CA SER A 844 24.34 48.77 -16.32
C SER A 844 23.95 49.08 -14.88
N THR A 845 24.92 49.05 -13.97
CA THR A 845 24.75 49.38 -12.54
C THR A 845 24.23 50.81 -12.37
N SER A 846 23.19 50.99 -11.55
CA SER A 846 22.62 52.30 -11.21
C SER A 846 22.29 52.36 -9.72
N SER A 847 22.79 53.36 -9.01
CA SER A 847 22.51 53.60 -7.59
C SER A 847 21.08 54.07 -7.30
N ALA A 848 20.36 54.52 -8.32
CA ALA A 848 18.95 54.90 -8.25
C ALA A 848 18.00 53.81 -8.83
N GLY A 849 18.52 52.96 -9.73
CA GLY A 849 17.73 51.93 -10.42
C GLY A 849 16.65 52.49 -11.33
N PHE A 850 15.46 51.88 -11.29
CA PHE A 850 14.28 52.27 -12.05
C PHE A 850 13.00 52.15 -11.21
N THR A 851 11.89 52.67 -11.75
CA THR A 851 10.56 52.61 -11.15
C THR A 851 9.58 52.07 -12.19
N ALA A 852 8.86 51.02 -11.85
CA ALA A 852 7.72 50.54 -12.63
C ALA A 852 6.55 51.50 -12.44
N GLN A 853 5.94 51.97 -13.54
CA GLN A 853 4.88 52.98 -13.52
C GLN A 853 3.76 52.54 -14.47
N GLN A 854 2.52 52.86 -14.10
CA GLN A 854 1.32 52.45 -14.83
C GLN A 854 1.23 53.12 -16.20
N VAL A 855 0.70 52.40 -17.20
CA VAL A 855 0.46 52.93 -18.55
C VAL A 855 -0.95 52.54 -19.00
N ALA A 856 -1.92 53.40 -18.72
CA ALA A 856 -3.34 53.08 -18.94
C ALA A 856 -3.78 53.09 -20.42
N ASP A 857 -3.00 53.69 -21.33
CA ASP A 857 -3.26 53.65 -22.77
C ASP A 857 -2.48 52.50 -23.41
N ASN A 858 -3.20 51.42 -23.71
CA ASN A 858 -2.68 50.23 -24.37
C ASN A 858 -2.67 50.31 -25.91
N SER A 859 -3.10 51.41 -26.52
CA SER A 859 -3.28 51.52 -27.98
C SER A 859 -1.99 51.71 -28.78
N TRP A 860 -0.86 51.94 -28.11
CA TRP A 860 0.45 52.10 -28.76
C TRP A 860 0.94 50.81 -29.44
N THR A 861 1.93 50.95 -30.32
CA THR A 861 2.57 49.83 -31.01
C THR A 861 4.07 49.99 -31.02
N GLU A 862 4.81 48.90 -30.80
CA GLU A 862 6.28 48.83 -30.83
C GLU A 862 6.90 49.63 -31.98
N GLY A 863 6.47 49.39 -33.23
CA GLY A 863 7.01 50.07 -34.42
C GLY A 863 6.44 51.49 -34.70
N GLY A 864 5.55 52.00 -33.85
CA GLY A 864 4.85 53.28 -34.04
C GLY A 864 5.01 54.29 -32.90
N ILE A 865 5.54 53.88 -31.75
CA ILE A 865 5.77 54.74 -30.59
C ILE A 865 7.05 55.59 -30.75
N THR A 866 6.97 56.86 -30.39
CA THR A 866 8.04 57.86 -30.33
C THR A 866 7.80 58.75 -29.11
N PHE A 867 8.75 59.61 -28.73
CA PHE A 867 8.55 60.47 -27.55
C PHE A 867 7.35 61.43 -27.68
N ASN A 868 7.02 61.87 -28.91
CA ASN A 868 5.90 62.76 -29.19
C ASN A 868 4.51 62.12 -29.14
N ASN A 869 4.40 60.79 -29.25
CA ASN A 869 3.13 60.05 -29.20
C ASN A 869 3.16 58.88 -28.19
N ALA A 870 4.12 58.89 -27.27
CA ALA A 870 4.17 57.93 -26.17
C ALA A 870 2.97 58.14 -25.23
N PRO A 871 2.38 57.08 -24.68
CA PRO A 871 1.39 57.17 -23.61
C PRO A 871 1.82 58.06 -22.45
N ALA A 872 0.85 58.62 -21.72
CA ALA A 872 1.13 59.30 -20.46
C ALA A 872 1.55 58.27 -19.40
N ILE A 873 2.69 58.49 -18.75
CA ILE A 873 3.13 57.70 -17.59
C ILE A 873 2.26 58.07 -16.39
N GLY A 874 1.64 57.04 -15.78
CA GLY A 874 0.72 57.16 -14.65
C GLY A 874 1.41 57.11 -13.29
N ALA A 875 0.74 56.54 -12.29
CA ALA A 875 1.28 56.38 -10.96
C ALA A 875 2.45 55.38 -10.91
N ALA A 876 3.35 55.56 -9.94
CA ALA A 876 4.34 54.55 -9.61
C ALA A 876 3.68 53.32 -8.98
N ILE A 877 4.09 52.14 -9.46
CA ILE A 877 3.68 50.84 -8.93
C ILE A 877 4.66 50.47 -7.81
N ASN A 878 5.94 50.32 -8.16
CA ASN A 878 7.03 50.01 -7.22
C ASN A 878 8.40 50.34 -7.87
N SER A 879 9.51 50.24 -7.13
CA SER A 879 10.88 50.55 -7.61
C SER A 879 11.85 49.41 -7.33
N SER A 880 12.86 49.26 -8.20
CA SER A 880 13.92 48.25 -8.07
C SER A 880 14.90 48.52 -6.93
N GLY A 881 14.92 49.73 -6.37
CA GLY A 881 16.08 50.21 -5.60
C GLY A 881 17.36 50.22 -6.45
N ALA A 882 18.53 50.24 -5.82
CA ALA A 882 19.81 50.19 -6.53
C ALA A 882 19.99 48.86 -7.30
N THR A 883 20.63 48.92 -8.47
CA THR A 883 20.72 47.81 -9.44
C THR A 883 22.16 47.55 -9.86
N THR A 884 22.48 46.29 -10.17
CA THR A 884 23.84 45.84 -10.54
C THR A 884 23.88 45.28 -11.96
N ALA A 885 24.90 45.64 -12.74
CA ALA A 885 25.09 45.05 -14.07
C ALA A 885 25.35 43.53 -13.99
N GLY A 886 24.66 42.76 -14.83
CA GLY A 886 24.80 41.30 -14.89
C GLY A 886 23.82 40.52 -14.02
N THR A 887 22.86 41.18 -13.36
CA THR A 887 21.82 40.52 -12.54
C THR A 887 20.43 40.73 -13.14
N TYR A 888 19.53 39.80 -12.87
CA TYR A 888 18.10 40.09 -12.92
C TYR A 888 17.72 40.97 -11.74
N MET A 889 16.79 41.90 -11.96
CA MET A 889 16.09 42.65 -10.93
C MET A 889 14.60 42.35 -11.04
N GLU A 890 13.98 42.19 -9.88
CA GLU A 890 12.58 41.81 -9.73
C GLU A 890 11.85 42.91 -8.97
N VAL A 891 10.69 43.31 -9.48
CA VAL A 891 9.88 44.41 -8.96
C VAL A 891 8.45 43.92 -8.82
N ASP A 892 7.94 43.91 -7.58
CA ASP A 892 6.54 43.58 -7.30
C ASP A 892 5.60 44.58 -7.99
N VAL A 893 4.70 44.04 -8.82
CA VAL A 893 3.66 44.75 -9.58
C VAL A 893 2.26 44.18 -9.30
N THR A 894 2.09 43.41 -8.21
CA THR A 894 0.84 42.78 -7.78
C THR A 894 -0.32 43.78 -7.65
N SER A 895 -0.02 45.02 -7.25
CA SER A 895 -1.00 46.10 -7.12
C SER A 895 -1.54 46.64 -8.46
N TYR A 896 -1.03 46.18 -9.60
CA TYR A 896 -1.46 46.55 -10.95
C TYR A 896 -2.00 45.34 -11.73
N ILE A 897 -1.34 44.19 -11.65
CA ILE A 897 -1.76 42.95 -12.33
C ILE A 897 -2.82 42.23 -11.48
N THR A 898 -4.07 42.22 -11.95
CA THR A 898 -5.25 41.84 -11.15
C THR A 898 -6.06 40.68 -11.75
N GLY A 899 -5.69 40.20 -12.94
CA GLY A 899 -6.34 39.10 -13.64
C GLY A 899 -5.89 39.04 -15.11
N ASN A 900 -6.71 38.42 -15.97
CA ASN A 900 -6.45 38.42 -17.40
C ASN A 900 -6.68 39.82 -18.00
N GLY A 901 -5.73 40.30 -18.80
CA GLY A 901 -5.74 41.65 -19.35
C GLY A 901 -4.48 42.03 -20.11
N LEU A 902 -4.51 43.20 -20.74
CA LEU A 902 -3.39 43.82 -21.43
C LEU A 902 -2.85 44.95 -20.53
N TYR A 903 -1.57 44.90 -20.15
CA TYR A 903 -0.98 45.70 -19.06
C TYR A 903 0.27 46.47 -19.47
#